data_AF-A0A936T037-F1
#
_entry.id   AF-A0A936T037-F1
#
_cell.length_a   1.000
_cell.length_b   1.000
_cell.length_c   1.000
_cell.angle_alpha   90.00
_cell.angle_beta   90.00
_cell.angle_gamma   90.00
#
_symmetry.space_group_name_H-M   'P 1'
#
loop_
_entity.id
_entity.type
_entity.pdbx_description
1 polymer ?
#
loop_
_entity_poly.entity_id
_entity_poly.type
_entity_poly.pdbx_seq_one_letter_code
_entity_poly.pdbx_strand_id
1 'polypeptide(L)'
;MPRSLYLPVHLHAKLVLPGAPATNPPALDGGVFNAPVGDALAHGVHLHWALPDALTRGHIDGNALQFPALPDRWLVIRFATVSTSPPAPGTAPARRSCKAFVLDAKVPGTLQPIGAHSFAPERESRWLTALGLLPEGKAIGEGSVSAQKHLEAAYYATSKGRFGCHDDLADLGAIDWTLLHLSYLVIGHYTAPSEDPLTRAASDTARNEWLERMRLHVDLSERFLRRQPPLSTTVLAAQRPLHHSNVSIPDFQGFPTSIDDGYFADAVGGISQGPRMTNVIARLEANEESTRFWRQQVSLQVSESTSAIPMQSEDTDAVPSRLVCHGSVVDVGSGGAYWTSSNTVGQSVSIVESVNAAIDNALLNIGGAEVLSLLREGLDGDVTSPAGRQALGHLLHASSFDGAPDTISPAEYDHSLVIRDPNGAAAPPLPQLPPQTPVRIVDRRTIPDAKLPLGVLAADIAALVASLGNSVRVEIESRLRSHPRWYRASSPIVQLSGQGRGFRHGHDGRMRLDGRLLCRAGGQAVSSVALEVPDIPSSRSRIIGQSLVDLGLELSVEPAFVRELIYEHVLLDPTNAPQAAAMWMLGAVDQSQYAANKAHEAFRRATEGWWAAADPTLTTSPPAAAAFNGTLPAPIAVTPWSDPWLPLFADIEYKFTSHCANSNNVELGPVDTQLVGTSSGPSITLQAREVLSSALSTSLASAIDRLSKELTTTPAQLQKLGELARSFANLDLLTIGFGDLDPTLRQQNHAYRGGELCINKLRLVDAFGVVRTLVQPGSPHKCTLPPRLTHWARVQARMSQADAPMTSTPAPDADPVRSPVAGYLVYDAVEHAIEFFNRNGEPLGQLRHDRITSQAKWEGAPGRSNVTAIDQPILATIDQALRAGPDPGSLSTETALMAALSVFSTARQSMAPRQASDDHLAMLCGRPIVVLRTRFDFQLANTGASDQPAAGNPTASPGNIRIRLGSLDQANDGVLGFFLKDPTAGWRLHVVPYYANQTWKDPYQVVHPLICKDTTFDLSPNHPREVILLLDGISAFHVQTGLLPRKRIDTTELVPARVMSKLLPTLRVGPLLLSESMPRIATAKFNDRRWSFVELTERNETKDTFRITPLEAFAPSLSELPDAPLRMADGWLRLDGE
;
A
#
# COMPACT_ATOMS: atom_id res chain seq x y z
N MET A 1 46.28 -2.96 -2.41
CA MET A 1 45.71 -3.91 -1.43
C MET A 1 44.21 -4.05 -1.71
N PRO A 2 43.45 -5.00 -1.14
CA PRO A 2 42.00 -4.99 -1.29
C PRO A 2 41.41 -3.70 -0.71
N ARG A 3 40.69 -2.92 -1.52
CA ARG A 3 40.06 -1.66 -1.11
C ARG A 3 38.87 -1.97 -0.19
N SER A 4 38.88 -1.42 1.03
CA SER A 4 37.80 -1.60 2.00
C SER A 4 36.59 -0.72 1.67
N LEU A 5 35.38 -1.21 1.93
CA LEU A 5 34.16 -0.44 2.01
C LEU A 5 33.85 -0.15 3.48
N TYR A 6 33.81 1.12 3.85
CA TYR A 6 33.41 1.62 5.15
C TYR A 6 31.89 1.73 5.21
N LEU A 7 31.30 0.75 5.91
CA LEU A 7 29.87 0.66 6.19
C LEU A 7 29.60 1.20 7.60
N PRO A 8 28.86 2.30 7.76
CA PRO A 8 28.64 2.88 9.07
C PRO A 8 27.65 2.04 9.90
N VAL A 9 27.92 1.93 11.21
CA VAL A 9 27.06 1.31 12.24
C VAL A 9 26.73 2.34 13.31
N HIS A 10 25.57 2.22 13.93
CA HIS A 10 25.14 3.16 14.97
C HIS A 10 25.64 2.69 16.34
N LEU A 11 26.49 3.47 17.01
CA LEU A 11 27.05 3.14 18.32
C LEU A 11 26.36 3.92 19.44
N HIS A 12 25.88 3.21 20.45
CA HIS A 12 25.27 3.78 21.65
C HIS A 12 26.09 3.43 22.89
N ALA A 13 26.10 4.34 23.86
CA ALA A 13 26.77 4.16 25.14
C ALA A 13 25.83 4.49 26.31
N LYS A 14 25.63 3.54 27.21
CA LYS A 14 24.95 3.75 28.50
C LYS A 14 25.99 3.89 29.60
N LEU A 15 26.04 5.06 30.24
CA LEU A 15 26.91 5.33 31.37
C LEU A 15 26.19 4.99 32.68
N VAL A 16 26.75 4.09 33.48
CA VAL A 16 26.23 3.70 34.80
C VAL A 16 27.19 4.23 35.87
N LEU A 17 26.74 5.28 36.57
CA LEU A 17 27.53 5.93 37.62
C LEU A 17 27.56 5.07 38.91
N PRO A 18 28.64 5.16 39.70
CA PRO A 18 28.67 4.55 41.03
C PRO A 18 27.51 5.05 41.91
N GLY A 19 26.77 4.11 42.53
CA GLY A 19 25.63 4.44 43.39
C GLY A 19 24.31 4.71 42.64
N ALA A 20 24.28 4.64 41.31
CA ALA A 20 23.05 4.69 40.53
C ALA A 20 22.12 3.51 40.88
N PRO A 21 20.78 3.67 40.77
CA PRO A 21 19.85 2.57 40.98
C PRO A 21 20.14 1.42 40.02
N ALA A 22 20.14 0.19 40.54
CA ALA A 22 20.40 -1.01 39.78
C ALA A 22 19.41 -1.12 38.60
N THR A 23 19.94 -1.11 37.38
CA THR A 23 19.16 -1.36 36.16
C THR A 23 19.22 -2.85 35.89
N ASN A 24 18.07 -3.52 36.01
CA ASN A 24 17.92 -4.96 35.88
C ASN A 24 17.17 -5.28 34.57
N PRO A 25 17.88 -5.64 33.48
CA PRO A 25 17.26 -5.84 32.16
C PRO A 25 16.28 -7.02 32.18
N PRO A 26 15.03 -6.89 31.68
CA PRO A 26 14.09 -8.00 31.56
C PRO A 26 14.57 -9.14 30.64
N ALA A 27 14.34 -10.40 31.01
CA ALA A 27 14.69 -11.55 30.16
C ALA A 27 13.80 -11.68 28.96
N LEU A 28 14.35 -11.68 27.73
CA LEU A 28 13.58 -11.79 26.48
C LEU A 28 12.63 -12.99 26.50
N ASP A 29 13.13 -14.14 26.94
CA ASP A 29 12.43 -15.42 27.09
C ASP A 29 11.80 -15.63 28.49
N GLY A 30 11.95 -14.67 29.39
CA GLY A 30 11.35 -14.69 30.72
C GLY A 30 9.88 -14.31 30.75
N GLY A 31 9.25 -14.47 31.91
CA GLY A 31 7.83 -14.14 32.11
C GLY A 31 7.51 -12.67 31.83
N VAL A 32 6.33 -12.39 31.29
CA VAL A 32 5.84 -11.02 31.11
C VAL A 32 5.76 -10.35 32.49
N PHE A 33 6.26 -9.12 32.60
CA PHE A 33 6.37 -8.37 33.86
C PHE A 33 7.33 -8.92 34.94
N ASN A 34 7.90 -10.13 34.81
CA ASN A 34 8.65 -10.81 35.87
C ASN A 34 10.00 -11.44 35.43
N ALA A 35 10.97 -11.36 36.35
CA ALA A 35 12.37 -11.82 36.33
C ALA A 35 13.36 -11.01 35.46
N PRO A 36 14.35 -10.34 36.08
CA PRO A 36 15.49 -9.80 35.33
C PRO A 36 16.41 -10.90 34.81
N VAL A 37 17.08 -10.66 33.68
CA VAL A 37 18.24 -11.47 33.26
C VAL A 37 19.41 -11.10 34.13
N GLY A 38 19.95 -12.07 34.84
CA GLY A 38 21.26 -11.96 35.46
C GLY A 38 21.42 -10.75 36.38
N ASP A 39 22.65 -10.27 36.48
CA ASP A 39 23.01 -9.17 37.36
C ASP A 39 22.65 -7.81 36.77
N ALA A 40 22.41 -6.85 37.65
CA ALA A 40 22.25 -5.45 37.29
C ALA A 40 23.40 -4.97 36.38
N LEU A 41 23.13 -4.00 35.52
CA LEU A 41 24.19 -3.30 34.79
C LEU A 41 25.23 -2.77 35.80
N ALA A 42 26.46 -3.26 35.67
CA ALA A 42 27.57 -2.86 36.52
C ALA A 42 27.98 -1.40 36.25
N HIS A 43 28.73 -0.79 37.16
CA HIS A 43 29.26 0.55 36.95
C HIS A 43 30.22 0.59 35.76
N GLY A 44 30.27 1.72 35.05
CA GLY A 44 31.11 1.91 33.85
C GLY A 44 30.32 2.26 32.60
N VAL A 45 30.89 1.96 31.43
CA VAL A 45 30.27 2.26 30.12
C VAL A 45 29.84 0.96 29.44
N HIS A 46 28.55 0.86 29.14
CA HIS A 46 27.98 -0.22 28.34
C HIS A 46 27.80 0.25 26.90
N LEU A 47 28.53 -0.37 25.98
CA LEU A 47 28.45 -0.08 24.56
C LEU A 47 27.53 -1.09 23.87
N HIS A 48 26.72 -0.60 22.94
CA HIS A 48 25.89 -1.43 22.07
C HIS A 48 25.86 -0.80 20.68
N TRP A 49 26.16 -1.57 19.63
CA TRP A 49 26.10 -1.08 18.26
C TRP A 49 25.07 -1.83 17.43
N ALA A 50 24.25 -1.06 16.71
CA ALA A 50 23.25 -1.58 15.79
C ALA A 50 23.83 -1.65 14.38
N LEU A 51 23.70 -2.82 13.76
CA LEU A 51 24.10 -3.07 12.38
C LEU A 51 23.09 -2.46 11.39
N PRO A 52 23.54 -2.00 10.21
CA PRO A 52 22.65 -1.48 9.19
C PRO A 52 21.73 -2.57 8.64
N ASP A 53 20.59 -2.15 8.10
CA ASP A 53 19.57 -3.03 7.52
C ASP A 53 20.11 -3.93 6.42
N ALA A 54 21.08 -3.41 5.67
CA ALA A 54 21.85 -4.13 4.66
C ALA A 54 22.41 -5.47 5.16
N LEU A 55 22.72 -5.59 6.46
CA LEU A 55 23.29 -6.79 7.05
C LEU A 55 22.32 -7.57 7.94
N THR A 56 21.15 -7.03 8.26
CA THR A 56 20.17 -7.69 9.14
C THR A 56 18.97 -8.27 8.40
N ARG A 57 18.80 -7.95 7.10
CA ARG A 57 17.71 -8.50 6.26
C ARG A 57 18.04 -9.90 5.74
N GLY A 58 17.15 -10.85 6.04
CA GLY A 58 17.13 -12.17 5.43
C GLY A 58 16.38 -12.15 4.10
N HIS A 59 16.73 -13.07 3.19
CA HIS A 59 15.98 -13.31 1.96
C HIS A 59 15.51 -14.76 1.89
N ILE A 60 14.35 -14.97 1.29
CA ILE A 60 13.78 -16.30 1.12
C ILE A 60 14.35 -16.89 -0.18
N ASP A 61 15.03 -18.03 -0.06
CA ASP A 61 15.51 -18.85 -1.17
C ASP A 61 14.88 -20.25 -1.07
N GLY A 62 13.84 -20.50 -1.89
CA GLY A 62 12.99 -21.68 -1.76
C GLY A 62 12.30 -21.74 -0.39
N ASN A 63 12.62 -22.77 0.40
CA ASN A 63 12.11 -22.97 1.76
C ASN A 63 13.11 -22.53 2.86
N ALA A 64 14.22 -21.88 2.49
CA ALA A 64 15.23 -21.43 3.44
C ALA A 64 15.22 -19.90 3.56
N LEU A 65 15.34 -19.41 4.80
CA LEU A 65 15.60 -18.00 5.07
C LEU A 65 17.11 -17.81 5.21
N GLN A 66 17.72 -17.07 4.30
CA GLN A 66 19.18 -16.86 4.25
C GLN A 66 19.55 -15.44 4.66
N PHE A 67 20.45 -15.32 5.64
CA PHE A 67 21.03 -14.06 6.12
C PHE A 67 22.46 -13.89 5.62
N PRO A 68 22.91 -12.64 5.37
CA PRO A 68 24.34 -12.38 5.19
C PRO A 68 25.09 -12.66 6.50
N ALA A 69 26.36 -13.05 6.38
CA ALA A 69 27.23 -13.11 7.55
C ALA A 69 27.48 -11.68 8.07
N LEU A 70 27.76 -11.58 9.36
CA LEU A 70 28.10 -10.36 10.08
C LEU A 70 29.57 -10.38 10.48
N PRO A 71 30.20 -9.20 10.69
CA PRO A 71 31.55 -9.13 11.21
C PRO A 71 31.66 -9.86 12.54
N ASP A 72 32.65 -10.75 12.65
CA ASP A 72 32.87 -11.62 13.79
C ASP A 72 34.03 -11.15 14.68
N ARG A 73 34.82 -10.17 14.23
CA ARG A 73 35.88 -9.54 15.03
C ARG A 73 35.66 -8.04 15.14
N TRP A 74 35.53 -7.58 16.38
CA TRP A 74 35.31 -6.18 16.71
C TRP A 74 36.48 -5.61 17.51
N LEU A 75 37.04 -4.51 17.01
CA LEU A 75 38.02 -3.68 17.70
C LEU A 75 37.27 -2.51 18.35
N VAL A 76 37.34 -2.40 19.68
CA VAL A 76 36.76 -1.30 20.46
C VAL A 76 37.90 -0.44 20.96
N ILE A 77 37.90 0.84 20.60
CA ILE A 77 38.97 1.78 20.95
C ILE A 77 38.37 2.88 21.80
N ARG A 78 38.88 3.02 23.04
CA ARG A 78 38.53 4.10 23.95
C ARG A 78 39.57 5.20 23.89
N PHE A 79 39.10 6.44 23.79
CA PHE A 79 39.90 7.64 23.89
C PHE A 79 39.49 8.41 25.14
N ALA A 80 40.44 8.67 26.04
CA ALA A 80 40.20 9.44 27.25
C ALA A 80 40.90 10.80 27.14
N THR A 81 40.22 11.89 27.48
CA THR A 81 40.85 13.20 27.64
C THR A 81 41.11 13.46 29.12
N VAL A 82 42.36 13.81 29.47
CA VAL A 82 42.78 14.06 30.86
C VAL A 82 42.90 15.57 31.16
N SER A 83 42.69 16.46 30.19
CA SER A 83 42.79 17.92 30.41
C SER A 83 41.81 18.70 29.53
N THR A 84 41.07 19.63 30.14
CA THR A 84 40.10 20.53 29.48
C THR A 84 40.66 21.92 29.19
N SER A 85 41.88 22.23 29.65
CA SER A 85 42.52 23.54 29.42
C SER A 85 43.42 23.50 28.18
N PRO A 86 43.37 24.51 27.30
CA PRO A 86 44.28 24.60 26.17
C PRO A 86 45.74 24.62 26.68
N PRO A 87 46.66 23.88 26.05
CA PRO A 87 48.09 23.92 26.37
C PRO A 87 48.64 25.34 26.32
N ALA A 88 49.73 25.61 27.04
CA ALA A 88 50.44 26.88 26.94
C ALA A 88 50.79 27.18 25.46
N PRO A 89 50.62 28.43 24.99
CA PRO A 89 50.82 28.76 23.58
C PRO A 89 52.22 28.36 23.08
N GLY A 90 52.29 27.78 21.87
CA GLY A 90 53.55 27.40 21.22
C GLY A 90 54.19 26.08 21.69
N THR A 91 53.57 25.33 22.60
CA THR A 91 54.06 24.01 23.03
C THR A 91 53.40 22.88 22.25
N ALA A 92 54.18 21.84 21.89
CA ALA A 92 53.62 20.64 21.28
C ALA A 92 52.71 19.93 22.29
N PRO A 93 51.41 19.72 21.97
CA PRO A 93 50.48 19.12 22.92
C PRO A 93 50.83 17.64 23.16
N ALA A 94 50.52 17.16 24.36
CA ALA A 94 50.45 15.73 24.59
C ALA A 94 49.35 15.15 23.70
N ARG A 95 49.71 14.18 22.85
CA ARG A 95 48.76 13.46 22.01
C ARG A 95 47.78 12.69 22.90
N ARG A 96 46.53 12.56 22.45
CA ARG A 96 45.51 11.80 23.19
C ARG A 96 45.89 10.34 23.24
N SER A 97 45.86 9.75 24.43
CA SER A 97 46.05 8.31 24.59
C SER A 97 44.79 7.57 24.17
N CYS A 98 45.00 6.39 23.58
CA CYS A 98 43.92 5.47 23.25
C CYS A 98 44.23 4.08 23.79
N LYS A 99 43.18 3.34 24.14
CA LYS A 99 43.27 1.94 24.55
C LYS A 99 42.37 1.11 23.67
N ALA A 100 42.91 0.02 23.13
CA ALA A 100 42.20 -0.85 22.21
C ALA A 100 41.92 -2.21 22.84
N PHE A 101 40.73 -2.71 22.52
CA PHE A 101 40.23 -3.97 22.99
C PHE A 101 39.65 -4.78 21.83
N VAL A 102 39.73 -6.10 21.92
CA VAL A 102 39.19 -7.03 20.95
C VAL A 102 38.00 -7.76 21.56
N LEU A 103 36.94 -7.90 20.77
CA LEU A 103 35.81 -8.74 21.03
C LEU A 103 35.65 -9.74 19.87
N ASP A 104 35.75 -11.03 20.18
CA ASP A 104 35.36 -12.10 19.28
C ASP A 104 33.86 -12.34 19.41
N ALA A 105 33.11 -12.12 18.34
CA ALA A 105 31.66 -12.24 18.35
C ALA A 105 31.17 -13.64 17.98
N LYS A 106 32.03 -14.59 17.60
CA LYS A 106 31.65 -16.00 17.42
C LYS A 106 31.58 -16.71 18.78
N VAL A 107 32.55 -16.43 19.65
CA VAL A 107 32.59 -16.94 21.03
C VAL A 107 32.16 -15.86 22.01
N PRO A 108 30.99 -15.96 22.68
CA PRO A 108 30.58 -14.98 23.68
C PRO A 108 31.65 -14.81 24.75
N GLY A 109 32.27 -13.64 24.78
CA GLY A 109 33.41 -13.36 25.65
C GLY A 109 33.35 -11.98 26.28
N THR A 110 34.20 -11.77 27.29
CA THR A 110 34.46 -10.43 27.82
C THR A 110 35.41 -9.66 26.90
N LEU A 111 35.34 -8.34 26.97
CA LEU A 111 36.21 -7.45 26.24
C LEU A 111 37.68 -7.65 26.69
N GLN A 112 38.58 -7.96 25.77
CA GLN A 112 39.99 -8.24 26.09
C GLN A 112 40.90 -7.14 25.56
N PRO A 113 41.95 -6.71 26.28
CA PRO A 113 42.98 -5.84 25.70
C PRO A 113 43.60 -6.48 24.46
N ILE A 114 43.88 -5.69 23.41
CA ILE A 114 44.37 -6.22 22.13
C ILE A 114 45.66 -7.05 22.28
N GLY A 115 46.62 -6.63 23.13
CA GLY A 115 47.84 -7.39 23.41
C GLY A 115 47.63 -8.73 24.16
N ALA A 116 46.47 -8.95 24.78
CA ALA A 116 46.15 -10.19 25.50
C ALA A 116 45.40 -11.23 24.63
N HIS A 117 44.92 -10.83 23.45
CA HIS A 117 44.09 -11.69 22.60
C HIS A 117 44.95 -12.56 21.67
N SER A 118 44.61 -13.85 21.55
CA SER A 118 45.26 -14.76 20.62
C SER A 118 44.50 -14.84 19.31
N PHE A 119 45.11 -14.40 18.21
CA PHE A 119 44.49 -14.39 16.88
C PHE A 119 44.45 -15.76 16.18
N ALA A 120 44.40 -16.86 16.93
CA ALA A 120 44.33 -18.20 16.35
C ALA A 120 43.08 -18.34 15.45
N PRO A 121 43.18 -18.92 14.24
CA PRO A 121 42.03 -19.10 13.37
C PRO A 121 41.13 -20.21 13.94
N GLU A 122 40.01 -19.84 14.54
CA GLU A 122 38.97 -20.81 14.90
C GLU A 122 38.28 -21.36 13.65
N ARG A 123 38.10 -22.68 13.63
CA ARG A 123 37.53 -23.47 12.53
C ARG A 123 36.01 -23.62 12.64
N GLU A 124 35.29 -22.63 13.17
CA GLU A 124 33.83 -22.72 13.18
C GLU A 124 33.27 -22.51 11.76
N SER A 125 32.51 -23.48 11.27
CA SER A 125 31.88 -23.47 9.94
C SER A 125 30.55 -22.72 9.90
N ARG A 126 30.18 -22.00 10.97
CA ARG A 126 28.89 -21.30 11.11
C ARG A 126 29.08 -19.79 10.95
N TRP A 127 28.18 -19.17 10.21
CA TRP A 127 28.19 -17.72 10.03
C TRP A 127 27.51 -17.07 11.22
N LEU A 128 28.13 -16.00 11.75
CA LEU A 128 27.45 -15.08 12.62
C LEU A 128 26.41 -14.30 11.80
N THR A 129 25.14 -14.32 12.18
CA THR A 129 24.05 -13.62 11.50
C THR A 129 23.23 -12.81 12.50
N ALA A 130 22.27 -12.02 12.02
CA ALA A 130 21.36 -11.26 12.88
C ALA A 130 20.49 -12.15 13.79
N LEU A 131 20.34 -13.44 13.46
CA LEU A 131 19.65 -14.46 14.26
C LEU A 131 20.60 -15.31 15.12
N GLY A 132 21.87 -14.91 15.22
CA GLY A 132 22.93 -15.69 15.87
C GLY A 132 23.69 -16.59 14.89
N LEU A 133 24.30 -17.66 15.40
CA LEU A 133 25.16 -18.54 14.61
C LEU A 133 24.33 -19.53 13.76
N LEU A 134 24.42 -19.42 12.43
CA LEU A 134 23.69 -20.26 11.48
C LEU A 134 24.65 -21.03 10.55
N PRO A 135 24.37 -22.31 10.21
CA PRO A 135 25.12 -23.02 9.18
C PRO A 135 24.96 -22.32 7.82
N GLU A 136 26.05 -21.79 7.26
CA GLU A 136 26.06 -21.03 6.00
C GLU A 136 24.99 -19.90 5.92
N GLY A 137 24.64 -19.33 7.08
CA GLY A 137 23.63 -18.27 7.17
C GLY A 137 22.19 -18.70 6.88
N LYS A 138 21.89 -20.01 6.78
CA LYS A 138 20.56 -20.52 6.45
C LYS A 138 19.78 -20.96 7.68
N ALA A 139 18.52 -20.57 7.76
CA ALA A 139 17.51 -21.13 8.65
C ALA A 139 16.50 -21.96 7.84
N ILE A 140 16.29 -23.23 8.23
CA ILE A 140 15.48 -24.21 7.49
C ILE A 140 14.41 -24.81 8.42
N GLY A 141 13.13 -24.79 8.01
CA GLY A 141 12.01 -25.45 8.70
C GLY A 141 11.15 -24.55 9.61
N GLU A 142 9.88 -24.93 9.82
CA GLU A 142 8.99 -24.30 10.81
C GLU A 142 9.55 -24.48 12.23
N GLY A 143 9.66 -23.38 12.98
CA GLY A 143 10.17 -23.41 14.37
C GLY A 143 11.70 -23.32 14.54
N SER A 144 12.49 -23.19 13.47
CA SER A 144 13.95 -23.04 13.57
C SER A 144 14.41 -21.74 14.27
N VAL A 145 13.52 -20.76 14.38
CA VAL A 145 13.78 -19.44 14.97
C VAL A 145 12.65 -19.16 15.97
N SER A 146 12.98 -18.92 17.24
CA SER A 146 11.99 -18.53 18.25
C SER A 146 11.40 -17.16 17.89
N ALA A 147 10.17 -16.89 18.33
CA ALA A 147 9.48 -15.64 18.03
C ALA A 147 10.31 -14.39 18.41
N GLN A 148 11.19 -14.48 19.41
CA GLN A 148 11.99 -13.36 19.93
C GLN A 148 13.47 -13.40 19.50
N LYS A 149 13.94 -14.44 18.81
CA LYS A 149 15.36 -14.58 18.38
C LYS A 149 15.84 -13.39 17.54
N HIS A 150 14.93 -12.79 16.78
CA HIS A 150 15.21 -11.61 15.96
C HIS A 150 15.56 -10.35 16.78
N LEU A 151 15.32 -10.35 18.10
CA LEU A 151 15.70 -9.27 19.01
C LEU A 151 17.06 -9.49 19.67
N GLU A 152 17.67 -10.67 19.57
CA GLU A 152 18.86 -11.01 20.38
C GLU A 152 20.06 -10.11 20.09
N ALA A 153 20.36 -9.86 18.80
CA ALA A 153 21.40 -8.92 18.38
C ALA A 153 21.08 -7.46 18.76
N ALA A 154 19.79 -7.21 18.95
CA ALA A 154 19.15 -5.93 19.11
C ALA A 154 19.03 -5.54 20.61
N TYR A 155 19.11 -6.49 21.52
CA TYR A 155 18.94 -6.27 22.96
C TYR A 155 20.28 -6.45 23.66
N TYR A 156 20.73 -5.45 24.39
CA TYR A 156 22.07 -5.40 24.98
C TYR A 156 22.32 -6.61 25.90
N ALA A 157 21.35 -7.00 26.73
CA ALA A 157 21.53 -8.09 27.69
C ALA A 157 21.84 -9.44 27.00
N THR A 158 21.27 -9.70 25.82
CA THR A 158 21.52 -10.93 25.04
C THR A 158 22.64 -10.79 24.02
N SER A 159 22.94 -9.58 23.57
CA SER A 159 24.02 -9.29 22.60
C SER A 159 25.36 -8.94 23.25
N LYS A 160 25.41 -8.76 24.58
CA LYS A 160 26.66 -8.56 25.33
C LYS A 160 27.62 -9.71 25.03
N GLY A 161 28.83 -9.36 24.60
CA GLY A 161 29.83 -10.31 24.12
C GLY A 161 29.78 -10.60 22.61
N ARG A 162 28.90 -9.96 21.84
CA ARG A 162 28.87 -10.03 20.36
C ARG A 162 28.73 -8.66 19.70
N PHE A 163 27.66 -7.93 20.02
CA PHE A 163 27.37 -6.59 19.49
C PHE A 163 27.30 -5.53 20.59
N GLY A 164 27.73 -5.89 21.80
CA GLY A 164 27.86 -4.97 22.91
C GLY A 164 28.91 -5.47 23.89
N CYS A 165 29.47 -4.53 24.65
CA CYS A 165 30.49 -4.83 25.66
C CYS A 165 30.37 -3.86 26.84
N HIS A 166 31.07 -4.20 27.92
CA HIS A 166 31.15 -3.39 29.12
C HIS A 166 32.61 -3.01 29.35
N ASP A 167 32.86 -1.71 29.48
CA ASP A 167 34.12 -1.13 29.92
C ASP A 167 33.95 -0.65 31.37
N ASP A 168 34.66 -1.30 32.29
CA ASP A 168 34.62 -1.01 33.73
C ASP A 168 35.40 0.26 34.11
N LEU A 169 36.20 0.81 33.17
CA LEU A 169 37.09 1.94 33.38
C LEU A 169 38.12 1.75 34.50
N ALA A 170 38.36 0.50 34.94
CA ALA A 170 39.19 0.20 36.11
C ALA A 170 40.65 0.69 35.93
N ASP A 171 41.11 0.77 34.68
CA ASP A 171 42.46 1.22 34.35
C ASP A 171 42.66 2.75 34.41
N LEU A 172 41.58 3.53 34.52
CA LEU A 172 41.66 4.99 34.71
C LEU A 172 41.85 5.39 36.18
N GLY A 173 41.80 4.44 37.13
CA GLY A 173 41.99 4.71 38.56
C GLY A 173 40.84 5.49 39.18
N ALA A 174 41.14 6.47 40.03
CA ALA A 174 40.12 7.33 40.65
C ALA A 174 39.62 8.37 39.62
N ILE A 175 38.36 8.23 39.20
CA ILE A 175 37.73 9.06 38.16
C ILE A 175 36.90 10.19 38.81
N ASP A 176 37.14 11.43 38.41
CA ASP A 176 36.18 12.51 38.61
C ASP A 176 35.13 12.45 37.50
N TRP A 177 33.96 11.92 37.82
CA TRP A 177 32.87 11.70 36.87
C TRP A 177 32.35 13.00 36.24
N THR A 178 32.54 14.15 36.88
CA THR A 178 32.07 15.45 36.36
C THR A 178 32.94 16.02 35.25
N LEU A 179 34.21 15.58 35.19
CA LEU A 179 35.21 16.00 34.21
C LEU A 179 35.55 14.88 33.21
N LEU A 180 34.86 13.75 33.31
CA LEU A 180 35.07 12.60 32.45
C LEU A 180 34.52 12.89 31.05
N HIS A 181 35.39 12.89 30.04
CA HIS A 181 34.99 12.86 28.63
C HIS A 181 35.66 11.67 27.94
N LEU A 182 34.84 10.73 27.49
CA LEU A 182 35.27 9.54 26.78
C LEU A 182 34.75 9.56 25.35
N SER A 183 35.47 8.91 24.46
CA SER A 183 35.01 8.68 23.10
C SER A 183 35.36 7.27 22.71
N TYR A 184 34.48 6.63 21.94
CA TYR A 184 34.63 5.25 21.52
C TYR A 184 34.53 5.14 20.01
N LEU A 185 35.38 4.31 19.43
CA LEU A 185 35.36 3.89 18.04
C LEU A 185 35.28 2.35 18.02
N VAL A 186 34.30 1.83 17.30
CA VAL A 186 34.11 0.40 17.09
C VAL A 186 34.35 0.10 15.61
N ILE A 187 35.20 -0.88 15.32
CA ILE A 187 35.54 -1.33 13.96
C ILE A 187 35.33 -2.84 13.88
N GLY A 188 34.44 -3.28 13.00
CA GLY A 188 34.14 -4.69 12.75
C GLY A 188 34.68 -5.17 11.41
N HIS A 189 35.34 -6.32 11.40
CA HIS A 189 35.74 -7.00 10.16
C HIS A 189 35.53 -8.51 10.24
N TYR A 190 35.61 -9.19 9.10
CA TYR A 190 35.50 -10.64 8.99
C TYR A 190 36.87 -11.28 9.18
N THR A 191 36.96 -12.33 9.98
CA THR A 191 38.17 -13.16 10.06
C THR A 191 38.33 -14.09 8.86
N ALA A 192 37.22 -14.65 8.36
CA ALA A 192 37.21 -15.56 7.22
C ALA A 192 36.81 -14.82 5.92
N PRO A 193 37.65 -14.83 4.87
CA PRO A 193 37.32 -14.26 3.56
C PRO A 193 36.05 -14.81 2.91
N SER A 194 35.67 -16.05 3.25
CA SER A 194 34.45 -16.70 2.76
C SER A 194 33.16 -16.15 3.36
N GLU A 195 33.24 -15.42 4.47
CA GLU A 195 32.08 -14.83 5.14
C GLU A 195 31.84 -13.38 4.71
N ASP A 196 32.90 -12.66 4.32
CA ASP A 196 32.78 -11.31 3.78
C ASP A 196 32.06 -11.32 2.42
N PRO A 197 30.87 -10.69 2.28
CA PRO A 197 30.12 -10.69 1.04
C PRO A 197 30.85 -10.10 -0.16
N LEU A 198 31.72 -9.10 0.04
CA LEU A 198 32.46 -8.43 -1.02
C LEU A 198 33.71 -9.23 -1.43
N THR A 199 34.36 -9.87 -0.46
CA THR A 199 35.52 -10.73 -0.72
C THR A 199 35.07 -12.04 -1.40
N ARG A 200 33.93 -12.60 -1.01
CA ARG A 200 33.34 -13.81 -1.59
C ARG A 200 32.84 -13.62 -3.03
N ALA A 201 32.45 -12.41 -3.40
CA ALA A 201 31.98 -12.10 -4.76
C ALA A 201 33.12 -12.27 -5.78
N ALA A 202 32.87 -13.08 -6.82
CA ALA A 202 33.88 -13.47 -7.80
C ALA A 202 34.26 -12.37 -8.80
N SER A 203 33.46 -11.31 -8.94
CA SER A 203 33.67 -10.21 -9.89
C SER A 203 33.15 -8.87 -9.37
N ASP A 204 33.61 -7.77 -9.97
CA ASP A 204 33.10 -6.42 -9.67
C ASP A 204 31.61 -6.27 -9.99
N THR A 205 31.10 -6.98 -11.02
CA THR A 205 29.66 -7.03 -11.31
C THR A 205 28.88 -7.63 -10.15
N ALA A 206 29.33 -8.77 -9.60
CA ALA A 206 28.68 -9.41 -8.46
C ALA A 206 28.74 -8.54 -7.19
N ARG A 207 29.83 -7.78 -7.00
CA ARG A 207 29.95 -6.79 -5.90
C ARG A 207 28.94 -5.66 -6.06
N ASN A 208 28.82 -5.09 -7.25
CA ASN A 208 27.85 -4.03 -7.53
C ASN A 208 26.39 -4.50 -7.39
N GLU A 209 26.07 -5.70 -7.89
CA GLU A 209 24.75 -6.32 -7.68
C GLU A 209 24.44 -6.52 -6.20
N TRP A 210 25.44 -6.90 -5.41
CA TRP A 210 25.29 -7.02 -3.96
C TRP A 210 25.04 -5.65 -3.30
N LEU A 211 25.80 -4.61 -3.66
CA LEU A 211 25.62 -3.25 -3.14
C LEU A 211 24.23 -2.69 -3.46
N GLU A 212 23.78 -2.86 -4.70
CA GLU A 212 22.45 -2.47 -5.16
C GLU A 212 21.34 -3.18 -4.38
N ARG A 213 21.45 -4.51 -4.25
CA ARG A 213 20.50 -5.32 -3.47
C ARG A 213 20.43 -4.89 -2.00
N MET A 214 21.57 -4.53 -1.42
CA MET A 214 21.67 -4.07 -0.03
C MET A 214 21.34 -2.58 0.15
N ARG A 215 20.99 -1.86 -0.93
CA ARG A 215 20.70 -0.41 -0.93
C ARG A 215 21.85 0.41 -0.35
N LEU A 216 23.08 0.06 -0.70
CA LEU A 216 24.27 0.81 -0.32
C LEU A 216 24.67 1.75 -1.46
N HIS A 217 24.98 3.00 -1.13
CA HIS A 217 25.54 3.95 -2.09
C HIS A 217 27.02 4.12 -1.83
N VAL A 218 27.84 3.90 -2.84
CA VAL A 218 29.29 4.10 -2.79
C VAL A 218 29.65 5.18 -3.79
N ASP A 219 30.26 6.25 -3.33
CA ASP A 219 30.73 7.33 -4.19
C ASP A 219 32.02 6.88 -4.90
N LEU A 220 31.87 6.33 -6.10
CA LEU A 220 32.96 5.96 -7.01
C LEU A 220 33.11 7.06 -8.06
N SER A 221 34.35 7.45 -8.39
CA SER A 221 34.64 8.49 -9.39
C SER A 221 33.90 8.23 -10.72
N GLU A 222 33.30 9.26 -11.33
CA GLU A 222 32.20 9.24 -12.33
C GLU A 222 32.33 8.37 -13.61
N ARG A 223 33.40 7.61 -13.84
CA ARG A 223 33.57 6.85 -15.10
C ARG A 223 32.66 5.62 -15.26
N PHE A 224 31.95 5.17 -14.23
CA PHE A 224 31.12 3.95 -14.28
C PHE A 224 29.60 4.16 -14.36
N LEU A 225 29.09 5.40 -14.28
CA LEU A 225 27.63 5.67 -14.33
C LEU A 225 27.03 5.72 -15.75
N ARG A 226 27.82 5.48 -16.81
CA ARG A 226 27.31 5.31 -18.19
C ARG A 226 27.62 3.93 -18.76
N ARG A 227 26.86 2.94 -18.33
CA ARG A 227 26.40 1.88 -19.24
C ARG A 227 24.88 1.85 -19.17
N GLN A 228 24.25 2.54 -20.12
CA GLN A 228 22.84 2.28 -20.42
C GLN A 228 22.66 0.78 -20.69
N PRO A 229 21.55 0.16 -20.24
CA PRO A 229 21.17 -1.13 -20.78
C PRO A 229 20.95 -0.99 -22.31
N PRO A 230 21.13 -2.06 -23.10
CA PRO A 230 20.70 -2.00 -24.49
C PRO A 230 19.23 -1.62 -24.52
N LEU A 231 18.93 -0.52 -25.20
CA LEU A 231 17.56 -0.08 -25.49
C LEU A 231 16.79 -1.28 -26.06
N SER A 232 15.83 -1.78 -25.29
CA SER A 232 14.77 -2.63 -25.82
C SER A 232 14.02 -1.81 -26.87
N THR A 233 14.20 -2.16 -28.14
CA THR A 233 13.51 -1.55 -29.28
C THR A 233 12.06 -2.01 -29.33
N THR A 234 11.23 -1.51 -28.42
CA THR A 234 9.75 -1.51 -28.47
C THR A 234 9.31 -0.80 -27.19
N VAL A 235 8.79 0.42 -27.17
CA VAL A 235 7.53 0.89 -27.78
C VAL A 235 7.62 2.42 -27.88
N LEU A 236 7.48 2.98 -29.08
CA LEU A 236 7.22 4.41 -29.30
C LEU A 236 6.21 4.52 -30.45
N ALA A 237 4.93 4.42 -30.11
CA ALA A 237 3.82 4.82 -30.96
C ALA A 237 2.69 5.35 -30.07
N ALA A 238 2.86 6.57 -29.56
CA ALA A 238 1.77 7.43 -29.13
C ALA A 238 2.30 8.86 -28.98
N GLN A 239 2.47 9.55 -30.11
CA GLN A 239 2.61 11.00 -30.13
C GLN A 239 1.30 11.63 -29.62
N ARG A 240 1.36 12.42 -28.55
CA ARG A 240 0.41 13.52 -28.32
C ARG A 240 1.14 14.84 -28.64
N PRO A 241 0.56 15.75 -29.43
CA PRO A 241 1.16 17.06 -29.68
C PRO A 241 1.08 17.93 -28.42
N LEU A 242 2.21 18.51 -28.00
CA LEU A 242 2.25 19.54 -26.96
C LEU A 242 1.72 20.86 -27.54
N HIS A 243 0.68 21.42 -26.91
CA HIS A 243 0.14 22.74 -27.20
C HIS A 243 1.10 23.85 -26.72
N HIS A 244 1.47 24.78 -27.61
CA HIS A 244 2.49 25.81 -27.41
C HIS A 244 1.97 27.08 -26.72
N SER A 245 1.43 27.01 -25.50
CA SER A 245 0.86 28.24 -24.89
C SER A 245 1.18 28.56 -23.42
N ASN A 246 2.04 27.83 -22.70
CA ASN A 246 2.32 28.15 -21.29
C ASN A 246 3.82 28.22 -20.92
N VAL A 247 4.58 29.09 -21.60
CA VAL A 247 5.88 29.56 -21.09
C VAL A 247 5.96 31.08 -21.28
N SER A 248 5.73 31.83 -20.20
CA SER A 248 6.03 33.27 -20.12
C SER A 248 7.39 33.43 -19.45
N ILE A 249 8.39 33.93 -20.19
CA ILE A 249 9.71 34.30 -19.67
C ILE A 249 9.70 35.83 -19.47
N PRO A 250 10.17 36.39 -18.34
CA PRO A 250 10.28 37.84 -18.18
C PRO A 250 11.40 38.43 -19.06
N ASP A 251 11.12 39.61 -19.59
CA ASP A 251 11.87 40.39 -20.56
C ASP A 251 13.39 40.49 -20.32
N PHE A 252 14.17 40.13 -21.34
CA PHE A 252 15.50 40.71 -21.58
C PHE A 252 15.47 41.44 -22.93
N GLN A 253 15.63 42.77 -22.87
CA GLN A 253 15.71 43.64 -24.03
C GLN A 253 17.00 43.42 -24.83
N GLY A 254 16.90 43.25 -26.14
CA GLY A 254 17.99 43.51 -27.07
C GLY A 254 17.97 42.67 -28.35
N PHE A 255 17.54 43.30 -29.45
CA PHE A 255 17.76 42.94 -30.86
C PHE A 255 16.82 41.92 -31.54
N PRO A 256 16.62 42.03 -32.88
CA PRO A 256 15.30 42.22 -33.46
C PRO A 256 14.77 41.01 -34.23
N THR A 257 13.47 41.12 -34.46
CA THR A 257 12.52 40.24 -35.15
C THR A 257 12.90 39.80 -36.57
N SER A 258 12.35 38.61 -36.90
CA SER A 258 12.14 37.97 -38.22
C SER A 258 13.27 37.08 -38.75
N ILE A 259 13.00 35.78 -38.90
CA ILE A 259 12.61 35.14 -40.18
C ILE A 259 12.03 33.74 -39.87
N ASP A 260 11.11 33.36 -40.74
CA ASP A 260 10.10 32.30 -40.70
C ASP A 260 10.55 30.85 -40.50
N ASP A 261 9.58 30.07 -40.03
CA ASP A 261 9.50 28.62 -40.04
C ASP A 261 9.73 28.02 -41.43
N GLY A 262 10.54 26.95 -41.49
CA GLY A 262 10.71 26.15 -42.70
C GLY A 262 11.58 24.92 -42.45
N TYR A 263 10.92 23.78 -42.24
CA TYR A 263 11.44 22.41 -42.26
C TYR A 263 12.64 22.19 -43.19
N PHE A 264 13.66 21.44 -42.73
CA PHE A 264 14.35 20.45 -43.57
C PHE A 264 15.07 19.40 -42.69
N ALA A 265 14.38 18.28 -42.48
CA ALA A 265 15.06 16.98 -42.46
C ALA A 265 15.37 16.62 -43.93
N ASP A 266 16.42 15.82 -44.14
CA ASP A 266 16.97 15.37 -45.43
C ASP A 266 17.94 16.33 -46.15
N ALA A 267 19.15 16.43 -45.58
CA ALA A 267 20.39 16.48 -46.37
C ALA A 267 21.63 16.22 -45.49
N VAL A 268 21.79 15.01 -44.95
CA VAL A 268 23.13 14.48 -44.65
C VAL A 268 23.72 14.03 -45.98
N GLY A 269 24.29 14.98 -46.71
CA GLY A 269 24.75 14.76 -48.07
C GLY A 269 25.58 15.92 -48.60
N GLY A 270 26.60 16.30 -47.84
CA GLY A 270 27.69 17.16 -48.33
C GLY A 270 27.43 18.66 -48.23
N ILE A 271 27.90 19.29 -47.17
CA ILE A 271 28.34 20.69 -47.23
C ILE A 271 29.66 20.82 -46.43
N SER A 272 30.64 21.33 -47.15
CA SER A 272 32.04 21.57 -46.82
C SER A 272 32.26 22.57 -45.68
N GLN A 273 33.45 22.45 -45.09
CA GLN A 273 34.05 23.37 -44.12
C GLN A 273 33.77 24.85 -44.43
N GLY A 274 33.16 25.54 -43.48
CA GLY A 274 32.95 26.99 -43.52
C GLY A 274 33.51 27.68 -42.27
N PRO A 275 33.98 28.95 -42.36
CA PRO A 275 34.86 29.59 -41.36
C PRO A 275 34.20 29.91 -40.02
N ARG A 276 32.90 29.66 -39.85
CA ARG A 276 32.15 29.95 -38.62
C ARG A 276 32.33 28.88 -37.53
N MET A 277 32.64 27.63 -37.88
CA MET A 277 32.92 26.59 -36.88
C MET A 277 34.29 26.78 -36.21
N THR A 278 35.24 27.36 -36.94
CA THR A 278 36.61 27.63 -36.44
C THR A 278 36.60 28.62 -35.27
N ASN A 279 35.68 29.59 -35.24
CA ASN A 279 35.57 30.55 -34.14
C ASN A 279 34.87 29.99 -32.89
N VAL A 280 34.07 28.92 -33.02
CA VAL A 280 33.44 28.24 -31.88
C VAL A 280 34.40 27.22 -31.29
N ILE A 281 35.16 26.50 -32.13
CA ILE A 281 36.21 25.58 -31.69
C ILE A 281 37.37 26.36 -31.04
N ALA A 282 37.82 27.48 -31.62
CA ALA A 282 38.86 28.31 -31.00
C ALA A 282 38.42 28.93 -29.66
N ARG A 283 37.12 29.23 -29.48
CA ARG A 283 36.57 29.70 -28.19
C ARG A 283 36.43 28.59 -27.16
N LEU A 284 36.17 27.36 -27.59
CA LEU A 284 36.14 26.18 -26.72
C LEU A 284 37.55 25.74 -26.32
N GLU A 285 38.51 25.79 -27.25
CA GLU A 285 39.94 25.51 -26.99
C GLU A 285 40.57 26.57 -26.08
N ALA A 286 40.22 27.86 -26.22
CA ALA A 286 40.68 28.91 -25.30
C ALA A 286 40.12 28.73 -23.88
N ASN A 287 38.93 28.14 -23.72
CA ASN A 287 38.34 27.84 -22.41
C ASN A 287 38.94 26.57 -21.80
N GLU A 288 39.31 25.58 -22.62
CA GLU A 288 40.03 24.39 -22.21
C GLU A 288 41.49 24.70 -21.82
N GLU A 289 42.17 25.60 -22.54
CA GLU A 289 43.49 26.11 -22.19
C GLU A 289 43.45 26.99 -20.93
N SER A 290 42.41 27.79 -20.72
CA SER A 290 42.22 28.55 -19.47
C SER A 290 42.01 27.62 -18.28
N THR A 291 41.28 26.51 -18.48
CA THR A 291 41.06 25.48 -17.46
C THR A 291 42.32 24.63 -17.22
N ARG A 292 43.13 24.38 -18.25
CA ARG A 292 44.46 23.74 -18.13
C ARG A 292 45.48 24.67 -17.50
N PHE A 293 45.44 25.97 -17.76
CA PHE A 293 46.31 26.98 -17.16
C PHE A 293 46.01 27.13 -15.66
N TRP A 294 44.74 27.13 -15.26
CA TRP A 294 44.37 27.08 -13.83
C TRP A 294 44.76 25.75 -13.17
N ARG A 295 44.62 24.59 -13.85
CA ARG A 295 45.11 23.31 -13.32
C ARG A 295 46.64 23.22 -13.26
N GLN A 296 47.36 23.83 -14.21
CA GLN A 296 48.83 23.89 -14.21
C GLN A 296 49.34 24.88 -13.16
N GLN A 297 48.71 26.04 -12.97
CA GLN A 297 49.09 26.98 -11.90
C GLN A 297 48.82 26.40 -10.50
N VAL A 298 47.72 25.65 -10.32
CA VAL A 298 47.45 24.93 -9.06
C VAL A 298 48.40 23.73 -8.87
N SER A 299 48.89 23.12 -9.96
CA SER A 299 49.90 22.04 -9.89
C SER A 299 51.35 22.54 -9.77
N LEU A 300 51.64 23.80 -10.13
CA LEU A 300 52.99 24.38 -10.12
C LEU A 300 53.36 25.07 -8.79
N GLN A 301 52.47 25.15 -7.80
CA GLN A 301 52.78 25.63 -6.45
C GLN A 301 52.99 24.51 -5.41
N VAL A 302 53.14 23.25 -5.84
CA VAL A 302 53.27 22.10 -4.91
C VAL A 302 54.60 21.34 -5.05
N SER A 303 55.51 21.72 -5.95
CA SER A 303 56.84 21.11 -6.00
C SER A 303 57.87 21.97 -5.26
N GLU A 304 58.04 21.76 -3.96
CA GLU A 304 59.38 21.77 -3.36
C GLU A 304 59.42 21.01 -2.03
N SER A 305 60.09 19.85 -2.09
CA SER A 305 60.67 19.04 -1.03
C SER A 305 59.90 18.85 0.28
N THR A 306 59.25 17.70 0.40
CA THR A 306 59.30 16.93 1.66
C THR A 306 59.23 15.45 1.33
N SER A 307 60.22 14.70 1.79
CA SER A 307 60.34 13.25 1.64
C SER A 307 59.22 12.54 2.39
N ALA A 308 58.05 12.42 1.76
CA ALA A 308 57.02 11.48 2.14
C ALA A 308 57.38 10.11 1.54
N ILE A 309 57.44 9.10 2.39
CA ILE A 309 57.49 7.69 1.96
C ILE A 309 56.30 7.48 1.00
N PRO A 310 56.49 6.97 -0.22
CA PRO A 310 55.40 6.86 -1.18
C PRO A 310 54.40 5.81 -0.68
N MET A 311 53.22 6.25 -0.23
CA MET A 311 52.04 5.40 -0.28
C MET A 311 51.76 5.15 -1.76
N GLN A 312 51.88 3.90 -2.19
CA GLN A 312 51.55 3.46 -3.54
C GLN A 312 50.15 3.95 -3.89
N SER A 313 50.02 4.66 -5.02
CA SER A 313 48.72 5.07 -5.56
C SER A 313 47.91 3.81 -5.87
N GLU A 314 46.96 3.47 -5.01
CA GLU A 314 45.97 2.45 -5.32
C GLU A 314 45.11 2.94 -6.49
N ASP A 315 44.86 2.05 -7.44
CA ASP A 315 44.06 2.30 -8.63
C ASP A 315 42.67 2.81 -8.20
N THR A 316 42.37 4.08 -8.49
CA THR A 316 41.21 4.81 -7.93
C THR A 316 39.85 4.28 -8.40
N ASP A 317 39.87 3.40 -9.40
CA ASP A 317 38.71 3.05 -10.24
C ASP A 317 38.10 1.66 -9.92
N ALA A 318 38.66 0.87 -8.98
CA ALA A 318 38.19 -0.48 -8.66
C ALA A 318 37.12 -0.52 -7.55
N VAL A 319 36.12 -1.42 -7.69
CA VAL A 319 35.05 -1.66 -6.70
C VAL A 319 35.65 -2.23 -5.40
N PRO A 320 35.23 -1.75 -4.21
CA PRO A 320 35.72 -2.29 -2.94
C PRO A 320 35.52 -3.81 -2.82
N SER A 321 36.57 -4.50 -2.39
CA SER A 321 36.61 -5.97 -2.34
C SER A 321 36.59 -6.52 -0.92
N ARG A 322 36.45 -5.66 0.10
CA ARG A 322 36.36 -6.03 1.51
C ARG A 322 35.33 -5.15 2.22
N LEU A 323 34.52 -5.73 3.11
CA LEU A 323 33.58 -4.97 3.93
C LEU A 323 34.14 -4.70 5.34
N VAL A 324 34.05 -3.45 5.80
CA VAL A 324 34.44 -3.02 7.15
C VAL A 324 33.31 -2.20 7.77
N CYS A 325 32.82 -2.64 8.92
CA CYS A 325 31.82 -1.91 9.69
C CYS A 325 32.51 -0.93 10.65
N HIS A 326 32.00 0.29 10.82
CA HIS A 326 32.55 1.20 11.81
C HIS A 326 31.51 2.15 12.40
N GLY A 327 31.66 2.53 13.66
CA GLY A 327 30.75 3.44 14.35
C GLY A 327 31.40 4.06 15.57
N SER A 328 30.98 5.27 15.91
CA SER A 328 31.61 6.04 16.96
C SER A 328 30.61 6.85 17.77
N VAL A 329 30.88 6.95 19.08
CA VAL A 329 30.21 7.86 20.00
C VAL A 329 31.25 8.75 20.67
N VAL A 330 30.99 10.06 20.68
CA VAL A 330 31.92 11.09 21.20
C VAL A 330 31.32 11.83 22.38
N ASP A 331 32.17 12.38 23.25
CA ASP A 331 31.77 13.15 24.44
C ASP A 331 30.89 12.40 25.46
N VAL A 332 31.20 11.13 25.75
CA VAL A 332 30.51 10.33 26.78
C VAL A 332 30.96 10.80 28.18
N GLY A 333 30.03 11.36 28.96
CA GLY A 333 30.30 11.83 30.32
C GLY A 333 29.19 12.72 30.89
N SER A 334 28.98 12.71 32.21
CA SER A 334 27.87 13.47 32.85
C SER A 334 28.01 14.99 32.75
N GLY A 335 29.20 15.51 32.42
CA GLY A 335 29.46 16.92 32.09
C GLY A 335 29.52 17.23 30.59
N GLY A 336 29.14 16.28 29.72
CA GLY A 336 29.19 16.43 28.27
C GLY A 336 28.35 17.59 27.75
N ALA A 337 28.87 18.31 26.76
CA ALA A 337 28.24 19.52 26.22
C ALA A 337 26.92 19.24 25.47
N TYR A 338 26.72 17.98 25.06
CA TYR A 338 25.58 17.53 24.26
C TYR A 338 24.55 16.73 25.08
N TRP A 339 24.65 16.77 26.41
CA TRP A 339 23.65 16.17 27.27
C TRP A 339 22.29 16.84 27.05
N THR A 340 21.42 16.14 26.33
CA THR A 340 20.01 16.50 26.20
C THR A 340 19.20 15.43 26.89
N SER A 341 18.37 15.81 27.87
CA SER A 341 17.30 14.92 28.33
C SER A 341 16.42 14.62 27.12
N SER A 342 16.12 13.35 26.86
CA SER A 342 15.19 12.95 25.78
C SER A 342 13.85 13.66 25.98
N ASN A 343 13.65 14.84 25.37
CA ASN A 343 12.43 15.60 25.50
C ASN A 343 11.38 14.93 24.62
N THR A 344 10.63 14.03 25.23
CA THR A 344 9.43 13.42 24.65
C THR A 344 8.28 14.41 24.77
N VAL A 345 8.03 15.19 23.73
CA VAL A 345 6.88 16.12 23.65
C VAL A 345 5.69 15.37 23.04
N GLY A 346 4.49 15.59 23.59
CA GLY A 346 3.25 15.07 22.99
C GLY A 346 3.03 13.56 23.12
N GLN A 347 3.48 12.96 24.23
CA GLN A 347 3.27 11.53 24.49
C GLN A 347 1.79 11.16 24.51
N SER A 348 1.41 10.14 23.73
CA SER A 348 0.05 9.58 23.75
C SER A 348 0.05 8.07 23.59
N VAL A 349 -0.95 7.44 24.22
CA VAL A 349 -1.25 6.02 24.11
C VAL A 349 -2.70 5.90 23.69
N SER A 350 -2.97 5.24 22.58
CA SER A 350 -4.33 5.03 22.09
C SER A 350 -4.51 3.61 21.56
N ILE A 351 -5.69 3.03 21.76
CA ILE A 351 -6.07 1.76 21.16
C ILE A 351 -6.82 2.08 19.88
N VAL A 352 -6.42 1.43 18.79
CA VAL A 352 -7.05 1.62 17.47
C VAL A 352 -7.36 0.26 16.85
N GLU A 353 -8.40 0.22 16.03
CA GLU A 353 -8.99 -1.01 15.52
C GLU A 353 -8.09 -1.81 14.58
N SER A 354 -7.18 -1.11 13.88
CA SER A 354 -6.26 -1.67 12.91
C SER A 354 -5.06 -0.75 12.69
N VAL A 355 -4.02 -1.29 12.05
CA VAL A 355 -2.87 -0.53 11.55
C VAL A 355 -3.33 0.60 10.62
N ASN A 356 -4.31 0.34 9.75
CA ASN A 356 -4.81 1.35 8.82
C ASN A 356 -5.63 2.45 9.54
N ALA A 357 -6.40 2.11 10.57
CA ALA A 357 -7.05 3.14 11.40
C ALA A 357 -6.02 4.03 12.14
N ALA A 358 -4.87 3.47 12.51
CA ALA A 358 -3.78 4.25 13.10
C ALA A 358 -3.14 5.21 12.08
N ILE A 359 -3.06 4.80 10.81
CA ILE A 359 -2.64 5.67 9.70
C ILE A 359 -3.60 6.86 9.59
N ASP A 360 -4.91 6.61 9.59
CA ASP A 360 -5.92 7.68 9.49
C ASP A 360 -5.81 8.68 10.66
N ASN A 361 -5.62 8.19 11.89
CA ASN A 361 -5.38 9.04 13.05
C ASN A 361 -4.09 9.85 12.93
N ALA A 362 -3.01 9.23 12.43
CA ALA A 362 -1.75 9.93 12.19
C ALA A 362 -1.92 11.04 11.13
N LEU A 363 -2.66 10.76 10.04
CA LEU A 363 -2.96 11.74 8.99
C LEU A 363 -3.75 12.93 9.55
N LEU A 364 -4.76 12.69 10.39
CA LEU A 364 -5.55 13.76 11.01
C LEU A 364 -4.69 14.70 11.87
N ASN A 365 -3.75 14.15 12.63
CA ASN A 365 -2.91 14.91 13.56
C ASN A 365 -1.85 15.80 12.88
N ILE A 366 -1.48 15.52 11.62
CA ILE A 366 -0.42 16.24 10.89
C ILE A 366 -1.01 17.29 9.93
N GLY A 367 -2.30 17.59 10.04
CA GLY A 367 -2.99 18.50 9.12
C GLY A 367 -3.51 17.77 7.88
N GLY A 368 -4.17 16.63 8.08
CA GLY A 368 -4.64 15.71 7.04
C GLY A 368 -5.49 16.31 5.91
N ALA A 369 -5.93 17.57 6.02
CA ALA A 369 -6.56 18.29 4.93
C ALA A 369 -5.66 18.40 3.69
N GLU A 370 -4.36 18.64 3.84
CA GLU A 370 -3.41 18.81 2.71
C GLU A 370 -2.98 17.46 2.10
N VAL A 371 -2.84 16.42 2.91
CA VAL A 371 -2.49 15.07 2.44
C VAL A 371 -3.71 14.40 1.80
N LEU A 372 -4.88 14.51 2.42
CA LEU A 372 -6.12 14.09 1.76
C LEU A 372 -6.37 14.93 0.50
N SER A 373 -6.08 16.24 0.44
CA SER A 373 -6.27 17.00 -0.81
C SER A 373 -5.32 16.53 -1.92
N LEU A 374 -4.05 16.23 -1.62
CA LEU A 374 -3.10 15.67 -2.57
C LEU A 374 -3.48 14.25 -3.03
N LEU A 375 -3.92 13.38 -2.10
CA LEU A 375 -4.44 12.05 -2.42
C LEU A 375 -5.76 12.13 -3.22
N ARG A 376 -6.60 13.13 -2.95
CA ARG A 376 -7.87 13.43 -3.65
C ARG A 376 -7.65 13.91 -5.08
N GLU A 377 -6.53 14.57 -5.37
CA GLU A 377 -6.17 15.00 -6.73
C GLU A 377 -5.51 13.89 -7.56
N GLY A 378 -4.81 12.94 -6.92
CA GLY A 378 -4.12 11.85 -7.61
C GLY A 378 -4.96 10.58 -7.86
N LEU A 379 -5.93 10.26 -7.01
CA LEU A 379 -6.82 9.12 -7.25
C LEU A 379 -7.79 9.45 -8.40
N ASP A 380 -7.42 9.08 -9.64
CA ASP A 380 -8.19 9.18 -10.89
C ASP A 380 -9.60 9.74 -10.72
N GLY A 381 -9.74 11.07 -10.74
CA GLY A 381 -10.98 11.85 -10.91
C GLY A 381 -12.14 11.66 -9.91
N ASP A 382 -12.23 10.55 -9.18
CA ASP A 382 -13.50 10.10 -8.61
C ASP A 382 -13.72 10.58 -7.17
N VAL A 383 -12.65 10.88 -6.40
CA VAL A 383 -12.79 11.31 -4.99
C VAL A 383 -13.24 12.77 -4.85
N THR A 384 -13.02 13.60 -5.87
CA THR A 384 -13.59 14.96 -5.91
C THR A 384 -15.09 14.94 -6.21
N SER A 385 -15.55 13.89 -6.91
CA SER A 385 -16.96 13.64 -7.22
C SER A 385 -17.74 13.25 -5.95
N PRO A 386 -19.06 13.54 -5.88
CA PRO A 386 -19.90 13.05 -4.80
C PRO A 386 -19.82 11.52 -4.60
N ALA A 387 -19.57 10.77 -5.68
CA ALA A 387 -19.47 9.31 -5.66
C ALA A 387 -18.22 8.82 -4.92
N GLY A 388 -17.04 9.41 -5.15
CA GLY A 388 -15.84 8.98 -4.45
C GLY A 388 -15.77 9.46 -3.00
N ARG A 389 -16.40 10.59 -2.64
CA ARG A 389 -16.59 10.95 -1.21
C ARG A 389 -17.45 9.93 -0.47
N GLN A 390 -18.48 9.40 -1.13
CA GLN A 390 -19.33 8.32 -0.61
C GLN A 390 -18.60 6.97 -0.55
N ALA A 391 -17.63 6.73 -1.43
CA ALA A 391 -16.83 5.51 -1.43
C ALA A 391 -15.78 5.46 -0.30
N LEU A 392 -15.31 6.63 0.18
CA LEU A 392 -14.22 6.74 1.16
C LEU A 392 -14.48 5.92 2.43
N GLY A 393 -15.66 6.03 3.04
CA GLY A 393 -15.99 5.27 4.25
C GLY A 393 -15.87 3.75 4.07
N HIS A 394 -16.19 3.26 2.87
CA HIS A 394 -16.07 1.83 2.54
C HIS A 394 -14.64 1.40 2.22
N LEU A 395 -13.82 2.29 1.66
CA LEU A 395 -12.39 2.05 1.45
C LEU A 395 -11.65 1.98 2.80
N LEU A 396 -11.95 2.90 3.71
CA LEU A 396 -11.43 2.88 5.08
C LEU A 396 -11.87 1.61 5.81
N HIS A 397 -13.15 1.25 5.72
CA HIS A 397 -13.65 -0.02 6.26
C HIS A 397 -12.88 -1.23 5.71
N ALA A 398 -12.71 -1.32 4.38
CA ALA A 398 -12.00 -2.42 3.73
C ALA A 398 -10.52 -2.50 4.14
N SER A 399 -9.91 -1.36 4.49
CA SER A 399 -8.52 -1.32 4.96
C SER A 399 -8.34 -2.00 6.32
N SER A 400 -9.37 -2.12 7.15
CA SER A 400 -9.29 -2.80 8.45
C SER A 400 -9.32 -4.34 8.36
N PHE A 401 -9.11 -4.90 7.17
CA PHE A 401 -9.14 -6.34 6.91
C PHE A 401 -7.86 -6.81 6.20
N ASP A 402 -7.36 -7.94 6.67
CA ASP A 402 -6.30 -8.70 6.00
C ASP A 402 -6.93 -9.58 4.92
N GLY A 403 -6.25 -9.71 3.78
CA GLY A 403 -6.69 -10.52 2.64
C GLY A 403 -5.69 -11.61 2.31
N ALA A 404 -6.11 -12.87 2.36
CA ALA A 404 -5.30 -14.02 1.95
C ALA A 404 -5.83 -14.61 0.62
N PRO A 405 -4.95 -15.00 -0.32
CA PRO A 405 -5.38 -15.74 -1.50
C PRO A 405 -5.97 -17.09 -1.10
N ASP A 406 -6.94 -17.59 -1.86
CA ASP A 406 -7.41 -18.96 -1.67
C ASP A 406 -6.37 -19.93 -2.26
N THR A 407 -5.57 -20.54 -1.39
CA THR A 407 -4.63 -21.61 -1.76
C THR A 407 -5.23 -23.01 -1.54
N ILE A 408 -6.44 -23.07 -0.97
CA ILE A 408 -7.16 -24.32 -0.64
C ILE A 408 -7.87 -24.84 -1.89
N SER A 409 -8.40 -23.94 -2.72
CA SER A 409 -9.10 -24.30 -3.95
C SER A 409 -8.11 -24.51 -5.12
N PRO A 410 -8.33 -25.52 -5.99
CA PRO A 410 -7.52 -25.70 -7.19
C PRO A 410 -7.64 -24.49 -8.12
N ALA A 411 -6.54 -24.09 -8.77
CA ALA A 411 -6.43 -22.92 -9.66
C ALA A 411 -7.66 -22.72 -10.55
N GLU A 412 -8.34 -21.57 -10.41
CA GLU A 412 -9.43 -21.18 -11.32
C GLU A 412 -8.81 -20.53 -12.56
N TYR A 413 -8.91 -21.21 -13.70
CA TYR A 413 -8.51 -20.68 -15.00
C TYR A 413 -9.70 -19.98 -15.65
N ASP A 414 -9.52 -18.73 -16.06
CA ASP A 414 -10.45 -18.04 -16.96
C ASP A 414 -10.01 -18.37 -18.38
N HIS A 415 -10.68 -19.31 -19.03
CA HIS A 415 -10.51 -19.51 -20.46
C HIS A 415 -11.38 -18.48 -21.16
N SER A 416 -10.78 -17.59 -21.94
CA SER A 416 -11.46 -16.72 -22.90
C SER A 416 -11.29 -17.26 -24.31
N LEU A 417 -12.39 -17.67 -24.94
CA LEU A 417 -12.41 -17.88 -26.38
C LEU A 417 -12.37 -16.52 -27.08
N VAL A 418 -11.62 -16.38 -28.16
CA VAL A 418 -11.63 -15.22 -29.06
C VAL A 418 -11.78 -15.76 -30.47
N ILE A 419 -12.91 -15.46 -31.11
CA ILE A 419 -13.17 -15.84 -32.49
C ILE A 419 -12.65 -14.70 -33.39
N ARG A 420 -11.62 -14.97 -34.21
CA ARG A 420 -11.05 -14.03 -35.18
C ARG A 420 -11.29 -14.52 -36.61
N ASP A 421 -11.78 -13.64 -37.48
CA ASP A 421 -11.79 -13.86 -38.92
C ASP A 421 -10.50 -13.28 -39.52
N PRO A 422 -9.58 -14.12 -40.04
CA PRO A 422 -8.30 -13.67 -40.57
C PRO A 422 -8.40 -12.94 -41.92
N ASN A 423 -9.53 -13.02 -42.64
CA ASN A 423 -9.61 -12.57 -44.04
C ASN A 423 -10.47 -11.31 -44.27
N GLY A 424 -11.08 -10.73 -43.23
CA GLY A 424 -11.81 -9.46 -43.35
C GLY A 424 -13.01 -9.47 -44.31
N ALA A 425 -13.42 -10.65 -44.80
CA ALA A 425 -14.47 -10.82 -45.78
C ALA A 425 -15.61 -11.63 -45.18
N ALA A 426 -16.71 -10.93 -44.88
CA ALA A 426 -18.06 -11.42 -44.58
C ALA A 426 -18.23 -12.95 -44.50
N ALA A 427 -17.81 -13.54 -43.38
CA ALA A 427 -18.33 -14.84 -42.95
C ALA A 427 -19.85 -14.72 -42.70
N PRO A 428 -20.64 -15.80 -42.89
CA PRO A 428 -22.05 -15.76 -42.53
C PRO A 428 -22.14 -15.42 -41.04
N PRO A 429 -22.95 -14.43 -40.65
CA PRO A 429 -23.00 -13.99 -39.27
C PRO A 429 -23.45 -15.19 -38.42
N LEU A 430 -22.68 -15.51 -37.36
CA LEU A 430 -23.32 -16.13 -36.19
C LEU A 430 -24.56 -15.27 -35.95
N PRO A 431 -25.79 -15.84 -35.88
CA PRO A 431 -27.06 -15.09 -35.99
C PRO A 431 -27.28 -14.04 -34.86
N GLN A 432 -26.25 -13.84 -34.05
CA GLN A 432 -26.25 -13.19 -32.77
C GLN A 432 -25.03 -12.26 -32.57
N LEU A 433 -24.04 -12.12 -33.48
CA LEU A 433 -22.86 -11.27 -33.22
C LEU A 433 -22.41 -10.50 -34.49
N PRO A 434 -22.01 -9.21 -34.38
CA PRO A 434 -21.44 -8.47 -35.51
C PRO A 434 -20.18 -9.16 -36.07
N PRO A 435 -19.86 -8.98 -37.38
CA PRO A 435 -18.58 -9.41 -37.94
C PRO A 435 -17.43 -8.83 -37.12
N GLN A 436 -16.36 -9.61 -36.87
CA GLN A 436 -15.18 -9.21 -36.07
C GLN A 436 -15.41 -9.03 -34.55
N THR A 437 -16.57 -9.40 -34.00
CA THR A 437 -16.80 -9.27 -32.55
C THR A 437 -16.04 -10.35 -31.77
N PRO A 438 -15.05 -10.00 -30.93
CA PRO A 438 -14.41 -10.99 -30.06
C PRO A 438 -15.44 -11.52 -29.06
N VAL A 439 -15.82 -12.78 -29.22
CA VAL A 439 -16.79 -13.44 -28.33
C VAL A 439 -16.06 -14.00 -27.12
N ARG A 440 -15.93 -13.19 -26.07
CA ARG A 440 -15.32 -13.63 -24.80
C ARG A 440 -16.23 -14.65 -24.11
N ILE A 441 -15.94 -15.93 -24.30
CA ILE A 441 -16.55 -17.04 -23.56
C ILE A 441 -15.68 -17.29 -22.34
N VAL A 442 -16.13 -16.90 -21.14
CA VAL A 442 -15.50 -17.06 -19.80
C VAL A 442 -15.90 -18.39 -19.12
N ASP A 443 -15.18 -19.50 -19.31
CA ASP A 443 -15.44 -20.73 -18.53
C ASP A 443 -14.90 -20.58 -17.09
N ARG A 444 -15.75 -20.83 -16.07
CA ARG A 444 -15.48 -20.54 -14.64
C ARG A 444 -15.32 -21.78 -13.77
N ARG A 445 -14.98 -22.93 -14.36
CA ARG A 445 -14.88 -24.20 -13.62
C ARG A 445 -13.49 -24.42 -12.99
N THR A 446 -13.48 -25.04 -11.82
CA THR A 446 -12.28 -25.59 -11.16
C THR A 446 -11.86 -26.89 -11.87
N ILE A 447 -10.71 -26.90 -12.55
CA ILE A 447 -10.23 -28.09 -13.31
C ILE A 447 -8.91 -28.58 -12.73
N PRO A 448 -8.79 -29.86 -12.31
CA PRO A 448 -7.56 -30.39 -11.71
C PRO A 448 -6.36 -30.57 -12.64
N ASP A 449 -6.51 -30.50 -13.97
CA ASP A 449 -5.42 -30.74 -14.91
C ASP A 449 -5.51 -29.82 -16.15
N ALA A 450 -4.58 -28.88 -16.24
CA ALA A 450 -4.50 -27.92 -17.33
C ALA A 450 -3.98 -28.58 -18.63
N LYS A 451 -4.87 -29.22 -19.41
CA LYS A 451 -4.60 -29.47 -20.85
C LYS A 451 -5.75 -29.23 -21.83
N LEU A 452 -6.99 -29.01 -21.40
CA LEU A 452 -8.12 -28.47 -22.19
C LEU A 452 -9.30 -28.27 -21.22
N PRO A 453 -10.25 -27.35 -21.48
CA PRO A 453 -11.45 -27.20 -20.67
C PRO A 453 -12.24 -28.52 -20.61
N LEU A 454 -12.11 -29.23 -19.49
CA LEU A 454 -12.87 -30.44 -19.19
C LEU A 454 -14.30 -30.05 -18.84
N GLY A 455 -15.20 -30.16 -19.83
CA GLY A 455 -16.65 -30.18 -19.61
C GLY A 455 -17.47 -29.22 -20.45
N VAL A 456 -16.87 -28.39 -21.31
CA VAL A 456 -17.52 -28.17 -22.62
C VAL A 456 -17.04 -29.37 -23.42
N LEU A 457 -17.94 -30.24 -23.90
CA LEU A 457 -17.49 -31.35 -24.73
C LEU A 457 -16.61 -30.73 -25.82
N ALA A 458 -15.40 -31.26 -26.04
CA ALA A 458 -14.63 -30.90 -27.22
C ALA A 458 -15.50 -31.02 -28.48
N ALA A 459 -16.53 -31.86 -28.44
CA ALA A 459 -17.61 -31.98 -29.42
C ALA A 459 -18.49 -30.73 -29.58
N ASP A 460 -18.82 -29.97 -28.53
CA ASP A 460 -19.67 -28.76 -28.63
C ASP A 460 -18.88 -27.57 -29.18
N ILE A 461 -17.61 -27.41 -28.77
CA ILE A 461 -16.70 -26.43 -29.39
C ILE A 461 -16.40 -26.86 -30.82
N ALA A 462 -16.16 -28.15 -31.08
CA ALA A 462 -15.97 -28.66 -32.43
C ALA A 462 -17.23 -28.53 -33.30
N ALA A 463 -18.44 -28.67 -32.73
CA ALA A 463 -19.70 -28.45 -33.42
C ALA A 463 -19.93 -26.98 -33.72
N LEU A 464 -19.60 -26.08 -32.79
CA LEU A 464 -19.62 -24.63 -33.01
C LEU A 464 -18.61 -24.25 -34.11
N VAL A 465 -17.37 -24.74 -34.03
CA VAL A 465 -16.32 -24.53 -35.05
C VAL A 465 -16.72 -25.11 -36.40
N ALA A 466 -17.32 -26.30 -36.44
CA ALA A 466 -17.83 -26.93 -37.66
C ALA A 466 -19.02 -26.14 -38.26
N SER A 467 -19.89 -25.58 -37.42
CA SER A 467 -21.01 -24.74 -37.85
C SER A 467 -20.58 -23.38 -38.40
N LEU A 468 -19.37 -22.93 -38.05
CA LEU A 468 -18.77 -21.65 -38.45
C LEU A 468 -17.99 -21.72 -39.78
N GLY A 469 -17.76 -22.93 -40.31
CA GLY A 469 -17.01 -23.18 -41.54
C GLY A 469 -15.49 -23.00 -41.38
N ASN A 470 -14.72 -23.57 -42.31
CA ASN A 470 -13.24 -23.62 -42.27
C ASN A 470 -12.51 -22.25 -42.32
N SER A 471 -13.25 -21.14 -42.41
CA SER A 471 -12.70 -19.80 -42.62
C SER A 471 -12.49 -19.00 -41.32
N VAL A 472 -12.95 -19.50 -40.18
CA VAL A 472 -12.91 -18.78 -38.88
C VAL A 472 -11.83 -19.37 -37.97
N ARG A 473 -10.89 -18.55 -37.49
CA ARG A 473 -9.90 -18.97 -36.48
C ARG A 473 -10.44 -18.73 -35.07
N VAL A 474 -10.36 -19.74 -34.23
CA VAL A 474 -10.75 -19.66 -32.82
C VAL A 474 -9.48 -19.71 -31.98
N GLU A 475 -9.13 -18.60 -31.34
CA GLU A 475 -8.02 -18.52 -30.38
C GLU A 475 -8.57 -18.75 -28.97
N ILE A 476 -7.89 -19.58 -28.17
CA ILE A 476 -8.19 -19.77 -26.75
C ILE A 476 -7.11 -19.05 -25.96
N GLU A 477 -7.44 -17.92 -25.34
CA GLU A 477 -6.58 -17.27 -24.36
C GLU A 477 -6.95 -17.81 -22.97
N SER A 478 -6.04 -18.50 -22.29
CA SER A 478 -6.20 -18.85 -20.88
C SER A 478 -5.53 -17.81 -19.99
N ARG A 479 -6.29 -17.16 -19.10
CA ARG A 479 -5.75 -16.27 -18.08
C ARG A 479 -5.94 -16.90 -16.71
N LEU A 480 -4.85 -16.99 -15.95
CA LEU A 480 -4.92 -17.36 -14.54
C LEU A 480 -5.59 -16.19 -13.80
N ARG A 481 -6.75 -16.44 -13.17
CA ARG A 481 -7.35 -15.45 -12.27
C ARG A 481 -6.84 -15.68 -10.86
N SER A 482 -6.69 -14.58 -10.13
CA SER A 482 -6.53 -14.62 -8.69
C SER A 482 -7.82 -15.15 -8.06
N HIS A 483 -7.67 -16.13 -7.17
CA HIS A 483 -8.80 -16.71 -6.45
C HIS A 483 -9.58 -15.67 -5.63
N PRO A 484 -10.86 -15.95 -5.32
CA PRO A 484 -11.61 -15.15 -4.36
C PRO A 484 -10.88 -15.13 -3.01
N ARG A 485 -10.46 -13.94 -2.59
CA ARG A 485 -9.72 -13.76 -1.33
C ARG A 485 -10.56 -14.15 -0.11
N TRP A 486 -9.88 -14.72 0.87
CA TRP A 486 -10.36 -14.83 2.24
C TRP A 486 -10.06 -13.52 2.96
N TYR A 487 -10.97 -13.09 3.82
CA TYR A 487 -10.81 -11.89 4.62
C TYR A 487 -10.94 -12.20 6.09
N ARG A 488 -10.17 -11.49 6.90
CA ARG A 488 -10.29 -11.47 8.36
C ARG A 488 -10.02 -10.04 8.82
N ALA A 489 -10.65 -9.62 9.90
CA ALA A 489 -10.32 -8.33 10.49
C ALA A 489 -8.86 -8.30 10.93
N SER A 490 -8.16 -7.20 10.65
CA SER A 490 -6.81 -7.01 11.17
C SER A 490 -6.86 -6.95 12.69
N SER A 491 -5.79 -7.37 13.36
CA SER A 491 -5.70 -7.27 14.82
C SER A 491 -5.70 -5.79 15.25
N PRO A 492 -6.38 -5.44 16.36
CA PRO A 492 -6.25 -4.11 16.93
C PRO A 492 -4.81 -3.88 17.35
N ILE A 493 -4.44 -2.62 17.50
CA ILE A 493 -3.10 -2.23 17.94
C ILE A 493 -3.15 -1.12 18.99
N VAL A 494 -2.08 -1.01 19.77
CA VAL A 494 -1.80 0.18 20.58
C VAL A 494 -0.90 1.09 19.77
N GLN A 495 -1.37 2.30 19.49
CA GLN A 495 -0.59 3.36 18.88
C GLN A 495 0.06 4.20 19.98
N LEU A 496 1.38 4.33 19.90
CA LEU A 496 2.22 5.08 20.81
C LEU A 496 2.86 6.23 20.04
N SER A 497 2.63 7.46 20.48
CA SER A 497 3.25 8.65 19.89
C SER A 497 4.14 9.35 20.92
N GLY A 498 5.25 9.94 20.47
CA GLY A 498 6.15 10.72 21.34
C GLY A 498 6.95 9.87 22.33
N GLN A 499 7.06 8.55 22.11
CA GLN A 499 7.74 7.62 23.02
C GLN A 499 9.23 7.42 22.71
N GLY A 500 9.82 8.22 21.82
CA GLY A 500 11.23 8.18 21.48
C GLY A 500 11.61 6.98 20.62
N ARG A 501 10.92 6.79 19.48
CA ARG A 501 11.18 5.74 18.50
C ARG A 501 12.67 5.59 18.19
N GLY A 502 13.16 4.36 18.36
CA GLY A 502 14.53 3.99 18.02
C GLY A 502 14.74 3.96 16.50
N PHE A 503 15.73 4.72 16.06
CA PHE A 503 16.20 4.83 14.69
C PHE A 503 17.37 3.85 14.42
N ARG A 504 17.32 2.66 15.01
CA ARG A 504 18.41 1.67 14.96
C ARG A 504 18.22 0.59 13.91
N HIS A 505 16.96 0.28 13.57
CA HIS A 505 16.56 -0.74 12.60
C HIS A 505 15.52 -0.14 11.67
N GLY A 506 15.70 -0.25 10.36
CA GLY A 506 14.91 0.48 9.38
C GLY A 506 15.48 1.88 9.16
N HIS A 507 15.72 2.24 7.90
CA HIS A 507 16.00 3.62 7.45
C HIS A 507 17.43 4.10 7.74
N ASP A 508 18.43 3.24 7.61
CA ASP A 508 19.85 3.59 7.59
C ASP A 508 20.21 4.61 6.49
N GLY A 509 19.49 4.63 5.37
CA GLY A 509 19.54 5.67 4.32
C GLY A 509 18.95 7.04 4.70
N ARG A 510 18.75 7.31 5.99
CA ARG A 510 18.00 8.44 6.59
C ARG A 510 18.31 9.84 6.07
N MET A 511 19.47 10.00 5.45
CA MET A 511 20.02 11.29 5.02
C MET A 511 20.08 11.43 3.50
N ARG A 512 19.68 10.40 2.72
CA ARG A 512 19.65 10.44 1.26
C ARG A 512 18.25 10.30 0.69
N LEU A 513 18.00 11.05 -0.38
CA LEU A 513 16.73 11.06 -1.11
C LEU A 513 16.42 9.74 -1.84
N ASP A 514 17.44 8.95 -2.16
CA ASP A 514 17.31 7.65 -2.85
C ASP A 514 17.06 6.46 -1.91
N GLY A 515 17.00 6.70 -0.59
CA GLY A 515 16.78 5.67 0.43
C GLY A 515 17.95 4.68 0.57
N ARG A 516 19.14 5.02 0.06
CA ARG A 516 20.37 4.22 0.19
C ARG A 516 21.26 4.75 1.31
N LEU A 517 21.99 3.86 1.98
CA LEU A 517 22.98 4.23 3.00
C LEU A 517 24.28 4.70 2.34
N LEU A 518 24.73 5.92 2.68
CA LEU A 518 26.00 6.46 2.22
C LEU A 518 27.17 5.66 2.83
N CYS A 519 27.95 5.03 1.98
CA CYS A 519 29.17 4.31 2.32
C CYS A 519 30.36 4.95 1.60
N ARG A 520 31.56 4.72 2.12
CA ARG A 520 32.82 5.23 1.55
C ARG A 520 33.79 4.11 1.28
N ALA A 521 34.65 4.28 0.29
CA ALA A 521 35.74 3.38 0.04
C ALA A 521 37.02 3.81 0.78
N GLY A 522 37.94 2.87 0.99
CA GLY A 522 39.28 3.14 1.54
C GLY A 522 39.97 4.29 0.79
N GLY A 523 40.67 5.14 1.55
CA GLY A 523 41.28 6.38 1.05
C GLY A 523 40.36 7.61 1.01
N GLN A 524 39.06 7.47 1.25
CA GLN A 524 38.12 8.61 1.34
C GLN A 524 37.93 9.15 2.77
N ALA A 525 38.57 8.55 3.78
CA ALA A 525 38.50 9.01 5.17
C ALA A 525 39.09 10.41 5.34
N VAL A 526 38.54 11.19 6.28
CA VAL A 526 39.06 12.52 6.61
C VAL A 526 40.46 12.37 7.21
N SER A 527 41.45 12.89 6.49
CA SER A 527 42.87 12.78 6.88
C SER A 527 43.40 14.03 7.57
N SER A 528 42.78 15.18 7.31
CA SER A 528 43.14 16.45 7.92
C SER A 528 42.02 17.48 7.85
N VAL A 529 42.06 18.45 8.76
CA VAL A 529 41.16 19.61 8.77
C VAL A 529 42.00 20.88 8.58
N ALA A 530 41.66 21.68 7.56
CA ALA A 530 42.16 23.04 7.41
C ALA A 530 41.18 24.00 8.08
N LEU A 531 41.65 24.75 9.07
CA LEU A 531 40.82 25.62 9.90
C LEU A 531 41.16 27.08 9.62
N GLU A 532 40.16 27.85 9.21
CA GLU A 532 40.26 29.29 9.08
C GLU A 532 39.74 29.96 10.36
N VAL A 533 40.64 30.65 11.05
CA VAL A 533 40.30 31.41 12.26
C VAL A 533 40.17 32.88 11.87
N PRO A 534 38.98 33.49 12.02
CA PRO A 534 38.78 34.90 11.68
C PRO A 534 39.79 35.81 12.37
N ASP A 535 40.27 36.82 11.65
CA ASP A 535 41.19 37.85 12.15
C ASP A 535 42.61 37.37 12.52
N ILE A 536 42.96 36.10 12.30
CA ILE A 536 44.27 35.54 12.64
C ILE A 536 44.93 34.89 11.42
N PRO A 537 45.94 35.55 10.81
CA PRO A 537 46.68 35.00 9.69
C PRO A 537 47.41 33.70 10.10
N SER A 538 47.25 32.65 9.30
CA SER A 538 47.98 31.39 9.46
C SER A 538 48.49 30.89 8.11
N SER A 539 49.70 30.34 8.07
CA SER A 539 50.39 29.98 6.82
C SER A 539 50.05 28.58 6.30
N ARG A 540 48.83 28.08 6.60
CA ARG A 540 48.31 26.69 6.46
C ARG A 540 48.53 25.81 7.68
N SER A 541 47.81 26.10 8.76
CA SER A 541 47.71 25.27 9.97
C SER A 541 46.73 24.10 9.74
N ARG A 542 47.14 23.17 8.87
CA ARG A 542 46.42 21.92 8.62
C ARG A 542 46.60 20.96 9.80
N ILE A 543 45.52 20.61 10.48
CA ILE A 543 45.53 19.66 11.59
C ILE A 543 45.42 18.25 11.01
N ILE A 544 46.44 17.43 11.24
CA ILE A 544 46.53 16.05 10.73
C ILE A 544 46.17 15.09 11.88
N GLY A 545 45.32 14.08 11.62
CA GLY A 545 44.82 13.19 12.67
C GLY A 545 45.93 12.43 13.43
N GLN A 546 47.00 12.04 12.75
CA GLN A 546 48.18 11.42 13.37
C GLN A 546 48.84 12.29 14.45
N SER A 547 48.69 13.61 14.35
CA SER A 547 49.25 14.55 15.33
C SER A 547 48.40 14.67 16.60
N LEU A 548 47.16 14.18 16.59
CA LEU A 548 46.21 14.31 17.71
C LEU A 548 46.19 13.10 18.63
N VAL A 549 46.65 11.94 18.17
CA VAL A 549 46.55 10.66 18.91
C VAL A 549 47.89 9.94 18.98
N ASP A 550 48.18 9.35 20.13
CA ASP A 550 49.30 8.44 20.30
C ASP A 550 48.82 7.00 20.10
N LEU A 551 49.32 6.35 19.06
CA LEU A 551 49.00 4.94 18.80
C LEU A 551 49.99 4.07 19.56
N GLY A 552 49.50 3.25 20.49
CA GLY A 552 50.31 2.20 21.10
C GLY A 552 50.88 1.23 20.06
N LEU A 553 51.98 0.56 20.40
CA LEU A 553 52.67 -0.39 19.51
C LEU A 553 51.71 -1.44 18.92
N GLU A 554 50.74 -1.90 19.72
CA GLU A 554 49.76 -2.91 19.33
C GLU A 554 48.82 -2.43 18.20
N LEU A 555 48.46 -1.14 18.16
CA LEU A 555 47.65 -0.57 17.08
C LEU A 555 48.49 -0.21 15.84
N SER A 556 49.81 -0.09 16.00
CA SER A 556 50.71 0.26 14.89
C SER A 556 50.86 -0.87 13.85
N VAL A 557 50.60 -2.12 14.26
CA VAL A 557 50.65 -3.34 13.42
C VAL A 557 49.32 -3.69 12.77
N GLU A 558 48.23 -2.99 13.11
CA GLU A 558 46.91 -3.20 12.52
C GLU A 558 46.84 -2.73 11.05
N PRO A 559 45.90 -3.26 10.24
CA PRO A 559 45.73 -2.86 8.85
C PRO A 559 45.53 -1.35 8.66
N ALA A 560 45.94 -0.83 7.50
CA ALA A 560 45.89 0.61 7.19
C ALA A 560 44.50 1.25 7.42
N PHE A 561 43.42 0.52 7.10
CA PHE A 561 42.05 1.00 7.29
C PHE A 561 41.68 1.29 8.75
N VAL A 562 42.27 0.56 9.71
CA VAL A 562 42.04 0.80 11.15
C VAL A 562 42.63 2.15 11.54
N ARG A 563 43.86 2.44 11.08
CA ARG A 563 44.53 3.71 11.33
C ARG A 563 43.81 4.89 10.66
N GLU A 564 43.32 4.71 9.43
CA GLU A 564 42.50 5.71 8.74
C GLU A 564 41.28 6.13 9.57
N LEU A 565 40.52 5.15 10.09
CA LEU A 565 39.33 5.41 10.90
C LEU A 565 39.64 6.02 12.27
N ILE A 566 40.77 5.64 12.90
CA ILE A 566 41.22 6.26 14.16
C ILE A 566 41.57 7.75 13.94
N TYR A 567 42.32 8.05 12.88
CA TYR A 567 42.73 9.42 12.57
C TYR A 567 41.55 10.30 12.18
N GLU A 568 40.58 9.75 11.45
CA GLU A 568 39.33 10.45 11.17
C GLU A 568 38.52 10.71 12.45
N HIS A 569 38.36 9.69 13.31
CA HIS A 569 37.60 9.83 14.55
C HIS A 569 38.10 11.01 15.39
N VAL A 570 39.42 11.13 15.58
CA VAL A 570 39.99 12.20 16.40
C VAL A 570 39.86 13.59 15.75
N LEU A 571 39.74 13.66 14.42
CA LEU A 571 39.49 14.91 13.70
C LEU A 571 38.02 15.34 13.72
N LEU A 572 37.10 14.40 13.94
CA LEU A 572 35.65 14.65 14.01
C LEU A 572 35.13 14.73 15.44
N ASP A 573 35.97 14.42 16.43
CA ASP A 573 35.62 14.46 17.85
C ASP A 573 35.86 15.87 18.44
N PRO A 574 34.79 16.58 18.88
CA PRO A 574 34.89 17.93 19.44
C PRO A 574 35.71 17.97 20.74
N THR A 575 35.83 16.85 21.47
CA THR A 575 36.62 16.79 22.71
C THR A 575 38.12 16.96 22.47
N ASN A 576 38.59 16.81 21.22
CA ASN A 576 39.97 17.09 20.82
C ASN A 576 40.25 18.57 20.53
N ALA A 577 39.26 19.46 20.65
CA ALA A 577 39.43 20.88 20.36
C ALA A 577 40.65 21.54 21.07
N PRO A 578 41.00 21.22 22.33
CA PRO A 578 42.21 21.77 22.96
C PRO A 578 43.51 21.35 22.26
N GLN A 579 43.66 20.06 21.92
CA GLN A 579 44.84 19.52 21.23
C GLN A 579 44.89 20.02 19.77
N ALA A 580 43.73 20.08 19.11
CA ALA A 580 43.59 20.60 17.76
C ALA A 580 43.98 22.08 17.67
N ALA A 581 43.52 22.90 18.63
CA ALA A 581 43.93 24.30 18.74
C ALA A 581 45.44 24.44 18.92
N ALA A 582 46.05 23.67 19.83
CA ALA A 582 47.50 23.71 20.04
C ALA A 582 48.29 23.29 18.79
N MET A 583 47.83 22.26 18.06
CA MET A 583 48.43 21.87 16.78
C MET A 583 48.29 22.97 15.72
N TRP A 584 47.15 23.66 15.68
CA TRP A 584 46.92 24.79 14.79
C TRP A 584 47.87 25.96 15.11
N MET A 585 48.08 26.23 16.40
CA MET A 585 48.97 27.30 16.88
C MET A 585 50.43 27.16 16.43
N LEU A 586 50.90 25.94 16.11
CA LEU A 586 52.26 25.72 15.58
C LEU A 586 52.46 26.39 14.20
N GLY A 587 51.40 26.61 13.43
CA GLY A 587 51.43 27.29 12.13
C GLY A 587 50.86 28.71 12.12
N ALA A 588 50.42 29.21 13.28
CA ALA A 588 49.82 30.53 13.45
C ALA A 588 50.89 31.61 13.65
N VAL A 589 50.65 32.80 13.08
CA VAL A 589 51.55 33.95 13.26
C VAL A 589 51.38 34.57 14.65
N ASP A 590 50.13 34.66 15.13
CA ASP A 590 49.83 35.09 16.50
C ASP A 590 49.86 33.87 17.44
N GLN A 591 50.79 33.87 18.40
CA GLN A 591 50.92 32.85 19.45
C GLN A 591 50.25 33.25 20.77
N SER A 592 49.27 34.16 20.76
CA SER A 592 48.54 34.58 21.95
C SER A 592 47.55 33.53 22.46
N GLN A 593 47.21 33.61 23.76
CA GLN A 593 46.13 32.81 24.34
C GLN A 593 44.78 33.12 23.68
N TYR A 594 44.59 34.35 23.19
CA TYR A 594 43.40 34.74 22.44
C TYR A 594 43.28 33.93 21.14
N ALA A 595 44.37 33.80 20.39
CA ALA A 595 44.42 32.99 19.18
C ALA A 595 44.13 31.51 19.46
N ALA A 596 44.70 30.96 20.53
CA ALA A 596 44.44 29.58 20.95
C ALA A 596 42.96 29.35 21.28
N ASN A 597 42.31 30.27 22.00
CA ASN A 597 40.88 30.18 22.33
C ASN A 597 40.00 30.29 21.08
N LYS A 598 40.34 31.18 20.14
CA LYS A 598 39.63 31.30 18.85
C LYS A 598 39.76 30.05 17.99
N ALA A 599 40.95 29.46 17.92
CA ALA A 599 41.18 28.20 17.21
C ALA A 599 40.40 27.03 17.84
N HIS A 600 40.36 26.96 19.17
CA HIS A 600 39.56 25.99 19.92
C HIS A 600 38.07 26.10 19.56
N GLU A 601 37.51 27.31 19.63
CA GLU A 601 36.10 27.55 19.26
C GLU A 601 35.82 27.24 17.79
N ALA A 602 36.74 27.61 16.88
CA ALA A 602 36.58 27.37 15.45
C ALA A 602 36.60 25.88 15.13
N PHE A 603 37.52 25.10 15.73
CA PHE A 603 37.54 23.65 15.55
C PHE A 603 36.27 23.00 16.08
N ARG A 604 35.85 23.35 17.31
CA ARG A 604 34.60 22.84 17.90
C ARG A 604 33.39 23.15 17.02
N ARG A 605 33.27 24.38 16.52
CA ARG A 605 32.18 24.77 15.59
C ARG A 605 32.26 24.04 14.25
N ALA A 606 33.45 23.74 13.74
CA ALA A 606 33.60 22.96 12.52
C ALA A 606 33.12 21.51 12.70
N THR A 607 33.52 20.87 13.80
CA THR A 607 33.08 19.51 14.16
C THR A 607 31.59 19.46 14.52
N GLU A 608 31.02 20.50 15.10
CA GLU A 608 29.57 20.57 15.38
C GLU A 608 28.75 20.91 14.13
N GLY A 609 29.29 21.79 13.28
CA GLY A 609 28.60 22.34 12.13
C GLY A 609 28.32 21.33 11.02
N TRP A 610 29.17 20.32 10.84
CA TRP A 610 28.90 19.25 9.87
C TRP A 610 27.78 18.31 10.33
N TRP A 611 27.62 18.08 11.65
CA TRP A 611 26.45 17.36 12.18
C TRP A 611 25.15 18.15 11.99
N ALA A 612 25.18 19.47 12.18
CA ALA A 612 24.02 20.31 11.95
C ALA A 612 23.62 20.33 10.46
N ALA A 613 24.61 20.44 9.56
CA ALA A 613 24.40 20.38 8.11
C ALA A 613 23.95 19.01 7.60
N ALA A 614 24.18 17.97 8.40
CA ALA A 614 23.70 16.64 8.10
C ALA A 614 22.19 16.54 8.30
N ASP A 615 21.60 17.15 9.33
CA ASP A 615 20.15 17.07 9.59
C ASP A 615 19.34 17.74 8.45
N PRO A 616 18.58 16.98 7.63
CA PRO A 616 17.82 17.54 6.52
C PRO A 616 16.64 18.42 6.97
N THR A 617 16.30 18.41 8.27
CA THR A 617 15.26 19.27 8.85
C THR A 617 15.78 20.62 9.31
N LEU A 618 17.11 20.77 9.44
CA LEU A 618 17.77 22.01 9.81
C LEU A 618 18.26 22.74 8.55
N THR A 619 17.74 23.95 8.30
CA THR A 619 18.23 24.84 7.24
C THR A 619 19.49 25.58 7.70
N THR A 620 20.54 24.85 8.08
CA THR A 620 21.81 25.44 8.49
C THR A 620 22.92 24.92 7.59
N SER A 621 23.50 25.82 6.77
CA SER A 621 24.73 25.51 6.04
C SER A 621 25.86 25.24 7.05
N PRO A 622 26.78 24.29 6.77
CA PRO A 622 27.95 24.12 7.61
C PRO A 622 28.73 25.45 7.64
N PRO A 623 29.33 25.83 8.78
CA PRO A 623 30.08 27.08 8.86
C PRO A 623 31.23 27.04 7.85
N ALA A 624 31.33 28.09 7.02
CA ALA A 624 32.32 28.23 5.94
C ALA A 624 33.81 28.28 6.40
N ALA A 625 34.08 28.06 7.69
CA ALA A 625 35.36 28.29 8.35
C ALA A 625 36.29 27.05 8.42
N ALA A 626 35.89 25.89 7.89
CA ALA A 626 36.73 24.68 7.88
C ALA A 626 36.59 23.86 6.60
N ALA A 627 37.72 23.39 6.07
CA ALA A 627 37.80 22.49 4.93
C ALA A 627 38.34 21.12 5.35
N PHE A 628 37.53 20.09 5.17
CA PHE A 628 37.90 18.69 5.43
C PHE A 628 38.59 18.09 4.21
N ASN A 629 39.77 17.47 4.40
CA ASN A 629 40.46 16.73 3.35
C ASN A 629 40.06 15.26 3.37
N GLY A 630 39.12 14.89 2.49
CA GLY A 630 38.45 13.60 2.43
C GLY A 630 36.94 13.81 2.24
N THR A 631 36.18 12.72 2.22
CA THR A 631 34.71 12.77 2.16
C THR A 631 34.17 12.59 3.57
N LEU A 632 33.31 13.50 4.06
CA LEU A 632 32.70 13.35 5.39
C LEU A 632 31.90 12.04 5.49
N PRO A 633 31.93 11.35 6.65
CA PRO A 633 31.19 10.11 6.84
C PRO A 633 29.68 10.35 6.89
N ALA A 634 28.90 9.27 6.81
CA ALA A 634 27.48 9.35 7.15
C ALA A 634 27.32 9.82 8.62
N PRO A 635 26.34 10.67 8.95
CA PRO A 635 26.17 11.23 10.30
C PRO A 635 25.98 10.16 11.38
N ILE A 636 25.42 9.00 11.01
CA ILE A 636 25.25 7.85 11.92
C ILE A 636 26.57 7.17 12.30
N ALA A 637 27.67 7.44 11.57
CA ALA A 637 28.98 6.84 11.82
C ALA A 637 29.73 7.47 13.00
N VAL A 638 29.45 8.75 13.31
CA VAL A 638 30.04 9.49 14.43
C VAL A 638 28.93 10.29 15.09
N THR A 639 28.46 9.86 16.25
CA THR A 639 27.32 10.46 16.94
C THR A 639 27.73 11.10 18.27
N PRO A 640 27.28 12.33 18.58
CA PRO A 640 27.44 12.89 19.91
C PRO A 640 26.69 12.04 20.94
N TRP A 641 27.26 11.89 22.13
CA TRP A 641 26.64 11.10 23.19
C TRP A 641 25.36 11.74 23.71
N SER A 642 24.33 10.91 23.86
CA SER A 642 23.14 11.17 24.67
C SER A 642 22.81 9.91 25.44
N ASP A 643 22.19 10.05 26.62
CA ASP A 643 21.77 8.89 27.39
C ASP A 643 20.72 8.11 26.58
N PRO A 644 20.98 6.84 26.20
CA PRO A 644 20.16 6.17 25.21
C PRO A 644 18.78 5.85 25.78
N TRP A 645 17.75 6.17 24.99
CA TRP A 645 16.40 5.67 25.14
C TRP A 645 15.95 5.11 23.77
N LEU A 646 15.97 3.79 23.66
CA LEU A 646 15.75 3.06 22.40
C LEU A 646 14.68 1.98 22.60
N PRO A 647 13.39 2.33 22.70
CA PRO A 647 12.29 1.38 22.89
C PRO A 647 12.39 0.23 21.90
N LEU A 648 12.38 -1.00 22.42
CA LEU A 648 12.55 -2.22 21.61
C LEU A 648 11.30 -3.10 21.65
N PHE A 649 10.80 -3.39 22.84
CA PHE A 649 9.61 -4.20 23.04
C PHE A 649 8.79 -3.65 24.21
N ALA A 650 7.56 -4.11 24.31
CA ALA A 650 6.64 -3.74 25.37
C ALA A 650 6.12 -4.99 26.09
N ASP A 651 6.01 -4.89 27.40
CA ASP A 651 5.19 -5.82 28.17
C ASP A 651 3.82 -5.18 28.40
N ILE A 652 2.78 -5.88 27.99
CA ILE A 652 1.40 -5.41 28.05
C ILE A 652 0.53 -6.42 28.81
N GLU A 653 -0.31 -5.90 29.71
CA GLU A 653 -1.42 -6.63 30.30
C GLU A 653 -2.71 -5.92 29.87
N TYR A 654 -3.61 -6.69 29.27
CA TYR A 654 -4.88 -6.18 28.81
C TYR A 654 -6.02 -7.14 29.15
N LYS A 655 -7.19 -6.55 29.37
CA LYS A 655 -8.46 -7.24 29.60
C LYS A 655 -9.38 -6.97 28.43
N PHE A 656 -9.92 -8.00 27.82
CA PHE A 656 -10.99 -7.91 26.83
C PHE A 656 -12.29 -8.44 27.45
N THR A 657 -13.36 -7.64 27.40
CA THR A 657 -14.70 -8.02 27.87
C THR A 657 -15.63 -8.11 26.66
N SER A 658 -16.09 -9.32 26.33
CA SER A 658 -16.94 -9.53 25.16
C SER A 658 -18.33 -8.93 25.38
N HIS A 659 -18.85 -8.19 24.40
CA HIS A 659 -20.25 -7.76 24.34
C HIS A 659 -21.03 -8.50 23.25
N CYS A 660 -20.35 -9.21 22.36
CA CYS A 660 -20.96 -10.11 21.38
C CYS A 660 -20.12 -11.39 21.26
N ALA A 661 -20.55 -12.48 21.91
CA ALA A 661 -19.99 -13.80 21.63
C ALA A 661 -20.57 -14.41 20.35
N ASN A 662 -21.78 -13.96 19.95
CA ASN A 662 -22.54 -14.41 18.79
C ASN A 662 -23.27 -13.23 18.11
N SER A 663 -24.08 -13.50 17.09
CA SER A 663 -24.77 -12.51 16.27
C SER A 663 -25.90 -11.72 16.97
N ASN A 664 -26.30 -12.06 18.20
CA ASN A 664 -27.52 -11.50 18.81
C ASN A 664 -27.43 -10.00 19.15
N ASN A 665 -26.22 -9.49 19.36
CA ASN A 665 -25.95 -8.08 19.70
C ASN A 665 -25.25 -7.33 18.56
N VAL A 666 -25.36 -7.83 17.33
CA VAL A 666 -24.67 -7.26 16.17
C VAL A 666 -25.71 -6.78 15.15
N GLU A 667 -25.67 -5.49 14.83
CA GLU A 667 -26.53 -4.90 13.81
C GLU A 667 -25.71 -4.32 12.66
N LEU A 668 -26.24 -4.45 11.44
CA LEU A 668 -25.62 -3.92 10.23
C LEU A 668 -25.92 -2.42 10.08
N GLY A 669 -24.93 -1.59 10.42
CA GLY A 669 -24.98 -0.15 10.18
C GLY A 669 -24.84 0.25 8.71
N PRO A 670 -24.70 1.56 8.40
CA PRO A 670 -24.58 2.06 7.03
C PRO A 670 -23.30 1.62 6.31
N VAL A 671 -22.17 1.54 7.03
CA VAL A 671 -20.86 1.12 6.51
C VAL A 671 -20.38 -0.12 7.28
N ASP A 672 -20.41 -0.03 8.60
CA ASP A 672 -19.86 -1.01 9.51
C ASP A 672 -20.94 -1.62 10.43
N THR A 673 -20.67 -2.80 10.99
CA THR A 673 -21.50 -3.39 12.04
C THR A 673 -21.30 -2.70 13.38
N GLN A 674 -22.38 -2.56 14.14
CA GLN A 674 -22.38 -1.94 15.46
C GLN A 674 -22.87 -2.93 16.52
N LEU A 675 -22.42 -2.72 17.76
CA LEU A 675 -22.93 -3.43 18.93
C LEU A 675 -24.27 -2.82 19.35
N VAL A 676 -25.29 -3.65 19.52
CA VAL A 676 -26.60 -3.25 20.04
C VAL A 676 -26.76 -3.77 21.46
N GLY A 677 -26.88 -2.84 22.41
CA GLY A 677 -26.95 -3.14 23.84
C GLY A 677 -25.57 -3.41 24.49
N THR A 678 -25.50 -3.23 25.81
CA THR A 678 -24.30 -3.47 26.63
C THR A 678 -24.57 -4.57 27.64
N SER A 679 -24.68 -5.82 27.19
CA SER A 679 -24.59 -6.96 28.11
C SER A 679 -23.12 -7.36 28.24
N SER A 680 -22.52 -7.07 29.41
CA SER A 680 -21.15 -7.46 29.71
C SER A 680 -21.06 -9.00 29.75
N GLY A 681 -20.33 -9.58 28.80
CA GLY A 681 -20.08 -11.01 28.69
C GLY A 681 -18.80 -11.44 29.41
N PRO A 682 -18.29 -12.66 29.15
CA PRO A 682 -17.06 -13.14 29.76
C PRO A 682 -15.88 -12.24 29.39
N SER A 683 -14.96 -12.08 30.36
CA SER A 683 -13.73 -11.32 30.17
C SER A 683 -12.51 -12.21 30.21
N ILE A 684 -11.55 -11.94 29.33
CA ILE A 684 -10.24 -12.57 29.31
C ILE A 684 -9.17 -11.54 29.66
N THR A 685 -8.20 -11.93 30.46
CA THR A 685 -7.01 -11.15 30.74
C THR A 685 -5.82 -11.87 30.13
N LEU A 686 -5.04 -11.15 29.32
CA LEU A 686 -3.87 -11.66 28.64
C LEU A 686 -2.66 -10.79 28.99
N GLN A 687 -1.50 -11.44 29.01
CA GLN A 687 -0.21 -10.80 29.14
C GLN A 687 0.63 -11.20 27.95
N ALA A 688 1.23 -10.23 27.28
CA ALA A 688 2.06 -10.47 26.12
C ALA A 688 3.32 -9.59 26.19
N ARG A 689 4.39 -10.11 25.58
CA ARG A 689 5.55 -9.32 25.21
C ARG A 689 5.52 -9.13 23.70
N GLU A 690 5.45 -7.88 23.28
CA GLU A 690 5.27 -7.52 21.89
C GLU A 690 6.43 -6.63 21.42
N VAL A 691 6.88 -6.88 20.19
CA VAL A 691 7.94 -6.08 19.57
C VAL A 691 7.34 -4.78 19.06
N LEU A 692 8.04 -3.69 19.34
CA LEU A 692 7.60 -2.38 18.86
C LEU A 692 7.85 -2.30 17.36
N SER A 693 6.77 -2.10 16.61
CA SER A 693 6.84 -1.91 15.17
C SER A 693 6.75 -0.42 14.83
N SER A 694 7.53 0.01 13.84
CA SER A 694 7.40 1.34 13.22
C SER A 694 6.84 1.26 11.80
N ALA A 695 6.30 0.11 11.41
CA ALA A 695 5.84 -0.18 10.06
C ALA A 695 4.80 0.81 9.53
N LEU A 696 4.04 1.49 10.40
CA LEU A 696 3.11 2.55 10.00
C LEU A 696 3.80 3.66 9.22
N SER A 697 4.85 4.25 9.78
CA SER A 697 5.60 5.35 9.18
C SER A 697 6.20 4.98 7.82
N THR A 698 6.74 3.77 7.71
CA THR A 698 7.35 3.23 6.50
C THR A 698 6.32 2.87 5.44
N SER A 699 5.18 2.31 5.85
CA SER A 699 4.09 1.94 4.94
C SER A 699 3.46 3.19 4.32
N LEU A 700 3.28 4.24 5.12
CA LEU A 700 2.84 5.55 4.67
C LEU A 700 3.82 6.18 3.68
N ALA A 701 5.10 6.27 4.04
CA ALA A 701 6.13 6.80 3.16
C ALA A 701 6.21 6.01 1.84
N SER A 702 6.12 4.67 1.91
CA SER A 702 6.12 3.80 0.73
C SER A 702 4.86 3.93 -0.13
N ALA A 703 3.70 4.16 0.48
CA ALA A 703 2.46 4.41 -0.26
C ALA A 703 2.56 5.73 -1.04
N ILE A 704 3.09 6.79 -0.42
CA ILE A 704 3.33 8.08 -1.07
C ILE A 704 4.35 7.95 -2.20
N ASP A 705 5.43 7.18 -2.00
CA ASP A 705 6.44 6.91 -3.05
C ASP A 705 5.91 6.06 -4.21
N ARG A 706 4.95 5.17 -3.97
CA ARG A 706 4.25 4.45 -5.06
C ARG A 706 3.35 5.39 -5.85
N LEU A 707 2.56 6.19 -5.15
CA LEU A 707 1.67 7.18 -5.77
C LEU A 707 2.46 8.20 -6.60
N SER A 708 3.60 8.68 -6.11
CA SER A 708 4.43 9.62 -6.87
C SER A 708 4.93 9.06 -8.20
N LYS A 709 5.08 7.74 -8.33
CA LYS A 709 5.50 7.05 -9.56
C LYS A 709 4.35 6.82 -10.54
N GLU A 710 3.13 6.67 -10.06
CA GLU A 710 1.94 6.41 -10.88
C GLU A 710 1.29 7.71 -11.40
N LEU A 711 1.48 8.82 -10.69
CA LEU A 711 0.88 10.11 -11.04
C LEU A 711 1.75 10.91 -12.01
N THR A 712 1.17 11.40 -13.11
CA THR A 712 1.76 12.48 -13.93
C THR A 712 1.87 13.77 -13.12
N THR A 713 3.03 13.98 -12.50
CA THR A 713 3.27 15.08 -11.54
C THR A 713 4.35 16.04 -12.03
N THR A 714 4.22 17.32 -11.69
CA THR A 714 5.25 18.34 -11.96
C THR A 714 6.47 18.15 -11.03
N PRO A 715 7.69 18.60 -11.40
CA PRO A 715 8.87 18.49 -10.54
C PRO A 715 8.69 19.10 -9.13
N ALA A 716 7.94 20.20 -9.03
CA ALA A 716 7.63 20.84 -7.75
C ALA A 716 6.67 20.00 -6.87
N GLN A 717 5.72 19.28 -7.47
CA GLN A 717 4.84 18.35 -6.76
C GLN A 717 5.60 17.11 -6.30
N LEU A 718 6.49 16.57 -7.13
CA LEU A 718 7.38 15.46 -6.75
C LEU A 718 8.27 15.84 -5.56
N GLN A 719 8.80 17.06 -5.52
CA GLN A 719 9.57 17.55 -4.38
C GLN A 719 8.71 17.58 -3.10
N LYS A 720 7.50 18.15 -3.16
CA LYS A 720 6.57 18.19 -2.02
C LYS A 720 6.16 16.80 -1.53
N LEU A 721 5.85 15.87 -2.43
CA LEU A 721 5.54 14.49 -2.09
C LEU A 721 6.74 13.78 -1.44
N GLY A 722 7.95 14.06 -1.91
CA GLY A 722 9.19 13.57 -1.31
C GLY A 722 9.50 14.17 0.07
N GLU A 723 9.17 15.44 0.30
CA GLU A 723 9.24 16.09 1.62
C GLU A 723 8.21 15.50 2.58
N LEU A 724 6.99 15.27 2.09
CA LEU A 724 5.91 14.65 2.86
C LEU A 724 6.25 13.21 3.27
N ALA A 725 6.74 12.39 2.32
CA ALA A 725 7.17 11.02 2.61
C ALA A 725 8.29 10.97 3.67
N ARG A 726 9.23 11.93 3.64
CA ARG A 726 10.27 12.08 4.67
C ARG A 726 9.70 12.47 6.03
N SER A 727 8.77 13.42 6.06
CA SER A 727 8.08 13.81 7.29
C SER A 727 7.38 12.61 7.94
N PHE A 728 6.66 11.80 7.16
CA PHE A 728 6.02 10.57 7.65
C PHE A 728 7.01 9.52 8.14
N ALA A 729 8.12 9.31 7.41
CA ALA A 729 9.16 8.35 7.80
C ALA A 729 9.82 8.71 9.14
N ASN A 730 9.89 10.00 9.47
CA ASN A 730 10.50 10.53 10.69
C ASN A 730 9.54 10.67 11.88
N LEU A 731 8.26 10.29 11.73
CA LEU A 731 7.30 10.33 12.84
C LEU A 731 7.73 9.39 13.97
N ASP A 732 7.64 9.91 15.19
CA ASP A 732 7.76 9.14 16.42
C ASP A 732 6.46 8.39 16.71
N LEU A 733 6.20 7.37 15.89
CA LEU A 733 5.05 6.46 15.98
C LEU A 733 5.55 5.02 16.14
N LEU A 734 5.10 4.38 17.22
CA LEU A 734 5.33 2.97 17.51
C LEU A 734 3.99 2.26 17.67
N THR A 735 3.95 0.98 17.32
CA THR A 735 2.75 0.15 17.45
C THR A 735 3.02 -1.15 18.17
N ILE A 736 2.05 -1.58 18.97
CA ILE A 736 2.00 -2.90 19.62
C ILE A 736 0.77 -3.64 19.10
N GLY A 737 0.91 -4.88 18.65
CA GLY A 737 -0.22 -5.72 18.25
C GLY A 737 -0.90 -6.39 19.44
N PHE A 738 -2.15 -6.82 19.25
CA PHE A 738 -2.85 -7.75 20.13
C PHE A 738 -2.91 -9.14 19.48
N GLY A 739 -1.76 -9.73 19.16
CA GLY A 739 -1.67 -10.96 18.35
C GLY A 739 -2.38 -12.16 18.98
N ASP A 740 -2.30 -12.30 20.30
CA ASP A 740 -2.87 -13.43 21.05
C ASP A 740 -4.38 -13.31 21.32
N LEU A 741 -5.00 -12.16 21.05
CA LEU A 741 -6.42 -11.93 21.33
C LEU A 741 -7.34 -12.83 20.50
N ASP A 742 -7.26 -12.75 19.17
CA ASP A 742 -8.13 -13.53 18.28
C ASP A 742 -7.90 -15.06 18.41
N PRO A 743 -6.65 -15.57 18.49
CA PRO A 743 -6.40 -16.98 18.79
C PRO A 743 -7.03 -17.45 20.11
N THR A 744 -6.90 -16.67 21.20
CA THR A 744 -7.48 -17.01 22.50
C THR A 744 -9.01 -17.02 22.44
N LEU A 745 -9.61 -16.03 21.77
CA LEU A 745 -11.06 -15.97 21.58
C LEU A 745 -11.58 -17.20 20.82
N ARG A 746 -10.87 -17.63 19.76
CA ARG A 746 -11.21 -18.85 19.01
C ARG A 746 -11.13 -20.11 19.88
N GLN A 747 -10.09 -20.24 20.71
CA GLN A 747 -9.97 -21.37 21.65
C GLN A 747 -11.11 -21.42 22.68
N GLN A 748 -11.66 -20.27 23.04
CA GLN A 748 -12.82 -20.15 23.93
C GLN A 748 -14.17 -20.21 23.19
N ASN A 749 -14.17 -20.63 21.93
CA ASN A 749 -15.34 -20.71 21.06
C ASN A 749 -16.06 -19.37 20.82
N HIS A 750 -15.35 -18.24 20.82
CA HIS A 750 -15.90 -16.94 20.43
C HIS A 750 -15.69 -16.69 18.93
N ALA A 751 -16.80 -16.59 18.20
CA ALA A 751 -16.78 -16.31 16.76
C ALA A 751 -16.59 -14.81 16.43
N TYR A 752 -16.88 -13.93 17.40
CA TYR A 752 -16.78 -12.48 17.27
C TYR A 752 -15.79 -11.88 18.27
N ARG A 753 -15.07 -10.88 17.80
CA ARG A 753 -14.37 -9.87 18.59
C ARG A 753 -15.20 -8.59 18.55
N GLY A 754 -15.96 -8.30 19.60
CA GLY A 754 -16.63 -7.02 19.80
C GLY A 754 -16.95 -6.82 21.27
N GLY A 755 -16.56 -5.68 21.83
CA GLY A 755 -16.64 -5.43 23.26
C GLY A 755 -15.63 -4.40 23.76
N GLU A 756 -15.43 -4.33 25.08
CA GLU A 756 -14.49 -3.39 25.70
C GLU A 756 -13.08 -4.01 25.81
N LEU A 757 -12.10 -3.38 25.16
CA LEU A 757 -10.69 -3.68 25.33
C LEU A 757 -10.06 -2.65 26.27
N CYS A 758 -9.34 -3.14 27.28
CA CYS A 758 -8.82 -2.34 28.38
C CYS A 758 -7.35 -2.69 28.63
N ILE A 759 -6.44 -1.71 28.57
CA ILE A 759 -5.04 -1.88 28.95
C ILE A 759 -4.93 -1.58 30.45
N ASN A 760 -4.55 -2.59 31.23
CA ASN A 760 -4.34 -2.46 32.67
C ASN A 760 -2.92 -1.99 33.00
N LYS A 761 -1.94 -2.50 32.25
CA LYS A 761 -0.52 -2.22 32.48
C LYS A 761 0.22 -2.24 31.16
N LEU A 762 1.06 -1.23 30.94
CA LEU A 762 1.92 -1.14 29.76
C LEU A 762 3.26 -0.56 30.18
N ARG A 763 4.34 -1.28 29.88
CA ARG A 763 5.71 -0.76 30.03
C ARG A 763 6.51 -1.00 28.75
N LEU A 764 7.28 0.01 28.37
CA LEU A 764 8.28 -0.10 27.32
C LEU A 764 9.62 -0.50 27.92
N VAL A 765 10.34 -1.34 27.18
CA VAL A 765 11.71 -1.75 27.52
C VAL A 765 12.61 -1.36 26.36
N ASP A 766 13.68 -0.65 26.67
CA ASP A 766 14.64 -0.19 25.67
C ASP A 766 15.74 -1.23 25.38
N ALA A 767 16.64 -0.88 24.45
CA ALA A 767 17.80 -1.69 24.07
C ALA A 767 18.68 -2.13 25.25
N PHE A 768 18.83 -1.29 26.28
CA PHE A 768 19.70 -1.51 27.44
C PHE A 768 18.95 -2.15 28.63
N GLY A 769 17.65 -2.38 28.49
CA GLY A 769 16.79 -2.94 29.54
C GLY A 769 16.22 -1.90 30.49
N VAL A 770 16.33 -0.60 30.17
CA VAL A 770 15.66 0.47 30.90
C VAL A 770 14.16 0.36 30.66
N VAL A 771 13.38 0.42 31.74
CA VAL A 771 11.93 0.25 31.73
C VAL A 771 11.25 1.60 31.94
N ARG A 772 10.28 1.93 31.10
CA ARG A 772 9.40 3.10 31.26
C ARG A 772 7.94 2.66 31.24
N THR A 773 7.25 2.81 32.36
CA THR A 773 5.83 2.43 32.50
C THR A 773 4.94 3.55 31.96
N LEU A 774 4.10 3.23 30.97
CA LEU A 774 3.19 4.18 30.34
C LEU A 774 1.77 4.10 30.93
N VAL A 775 1.32 2.90 31.30
CA VAL A 775 0.01 2.68 31.93
C VAL A 775 0.21 1.91 33.22
N GLN A 776 -0.31 2.46 34.31
CA GLN A 776 -0.28 1.85 35.65
C GLN A 776 -1.63 1.21 35.99
N PRO A 777 -1.63 0.14 36.82
CA PRO A 777 -2.87 -0.42 37.36
C PRO A 777 -3.70 0.66 38.08
N GLY A 778 -4.99 0.77 37.74
CA GLY A 778 -5.90 1.76 38.33
C GLY A 778 -6.21 2.98 37.45
N SER A 779 -5.48 3.20 36.34
CA SER A 779 -5.82 4.20 35.31
C SER A 779 -5.90 3.55 33.92
N PRO A 780 -6.85 2.61 33.71
CA PRO A 780 -6.91 1.82 32.50
C PRO A 780 -7.26 2.66 31.28
N HIS A 781 -6.60 2.38 30.15
CA HIS A 781 -7.00 2.91 28.85
C HIS A 781 -8.02 1.95 28.22
N LYS A 782 -9.20 2.48 27.88
CA LYS A 782 -10.32 1.68 27.37
C LYS A 782 -10.68 2.09 25.95
N CYS A 783 -11.10 1.11 25.16
CA CYS A 783 -11.64 1.31 23.83
C CYS A 783 -12.74 0.27 23.57
N THR A 784 -13.82 0.69 22.92
CA THR A 784 -14.85 -0.24 22.46
C THR A 784 -14.50 -0.68 21.04
N LEU A 785 -14.31 -1.97 20.84
CA LEU A 785 -14.05 -2.55 19.52
C LEU A 785 -15.37 -2.89 18.83
N PRO A 786 -15.52 -2.56 17.53
CA PRO A 786 -16.67 -2.99 16.75
C PRO A 786 -16.67 -4.51 16.56
N PRO A 787 -17.83 -5.12 16.28
CA PRO A 787 -17.92 -6.55 15.97
C PRO A 787 -17.08 -6.91 14.75
N ARG A 788 -16.20 -7.89 14.91
CA ARG A 788 -15.35 -8.46 13.86
C ARG A 788 -15.34 -9.98 13.96
N LEU A 789 -15.27 -10.68 12.84
CA LEU A 789 -15.11 -12.14 12.83
C LEU A 789 -13.67 -12.49 13.22
N THR A 790 -13.52 -13.47 14.13
CA THR A 790 -12.20 -13.98 14.55
C THR A 790 -11.59 -14.97 13.55
N HIS A 791 -12.37 -15.39 12.55
CA HIS A 791 -12.01 -16.40 11.54
C HIS A 791 -11.89 -15.79 10.15
N TRP A 792 -11.19 -16.52 9.27
CA TRP A 792 -11.19 -16.24 7.84
C TRP A 792 -12.57 -16.51 7.26
N ALA A 793 -13.10 -15.54 6.53
CA ALA A 793 -14.43 -15.60 5.97
C ALA A 793 -14.53 -14.88 4.64
N ARG A 794 -15.53 -15.23 3.84
CA ARG A 794 -15.86 -14.53 2.60
C ARG A 794 -17.34 -14.68 2.27
N VAL A 795 -17.89 -13.67 1.60
CA VAL A 795 -19.20 -13.76 0.94
C VAL A 795 -19.00 -13.82 -0.56
N GLN A 796 -19.53 -14.88 -1.17
CA GLN A 796 -19.54 -15.06 -2.61
C GLN A 796 -20.93 -14.75 -3.16
N ALA A 797 -20.98 -13.85 -4.14
CA ALA A 797 -22.11 -13.73 -5.05
C ALA A 797 -21.75 -14.51 -6.32
N ARG A 798 -22.41 -15.65 -6.53
CA ARG A 798 -22.23 -16.51 -7.71
C ARG A 798 -23.45 -16.37 -8.60
N MET A 799 -23.20 -16.13 -9.88
CA MET A 799 -24.25 -16.07 -10.89
C MET A 799 -24.70 -17.50 -11.18
N SER A 800 -26.00 -17.79 -11.08
CA SER A 800 -26.56 -19.12 -11.28
C SER A 800 -27.29 -19.19 -12.61
N GLN A 801 -27.33 -20.38 -13.23
CA GLN A 801 -28.07 -20.57 -14.47
C GLN A 801 -29.56 -20.23 -14.29
N ALA A 802 -30.09 -19.38 -15.17
CA ALA A 802 -31.46 -18.89 -15.07
C ALA A 802 -32.52 -19.97 -15.38
N ASP A 803 -32.24 -20.90 -16.30
CA ASP A 803 -33.21 -21.92 -16.74
C ASP A 803 -33.27 -23.15 -15.86
N ALA A 804 -32.32 -23.29 -14.93
CA ALA A 804 -32.32 -24.46 -14.06
C ALA A 804 -33.64 -24.47 -13.26
N PRO A 805 -34.33 -25.62 -13.14
CA PRO A 805 -35.58 -25.71 -12.40
C PRO A 805 -35.46 -25.11 -11.00
N MET A 806 -36.51 -24.46 -10.50
CA MET A 806 -36.52 -23.91 -9.12
C MET A 806 -36.39 -24.99 -8.03
N THR A 807 -36.43 -26.28 -8.39
CA THR A 807 -36.21 -27.44 -7.53
C THR A 807 -34.75 -27.88 -7.44
N SER A 808 -33.87 -27.44 -8.36
CA SER A 808 -32.45 -27.79 -8.31
C SER A 808 -31.73 -26.86 -7.33
N THR A 809 -31.42 -27.35 -6.13
CA THR A 809 -30.73 -26.58 -5.10
C THR A 809 -29.42 -27.28 -4.70
N PRO A 810 -28.24 -26.65 -4.89
CA PRO A 810 -28.05 -25.36 -5.55
C PRO A 810 -28.19 -25.44 -7.07
N ALA A 811 -28.68 -24.38 -7.71
CA ALA A 811 -28.62 -24.26 -9.15
C ALA A 811 -27.17 -24.29 -9.65
N PRO A 812 -26.91 -24.87 -10.84
CA PRO A 812 -25.59 -24.85 -11.44
C PRO A 812 -25.13 -23.41 -11.68
N ASP A 813 -23.82 -23.19 -11.53
CA ASP A 813 -23.24 -21.88 -11.81
C ASP A 813 -23.37 -21.53 -13.30
N ALA A 814 -23.59 -20.25 -13.54
CA ALA A 814 -23.63 -19.69 -14.88
C ALA A 814 -22.24 -19.73 -15.53
N ASP A 815 -22.25 -19.98 -16.84
CA ASP A 815 -21.07 -20.00 -17.69
C ASP A 815 -21.42 -19.32 -19.03
N PRO A 816 -20.52 -19.26 -20.02
CA PRO A 816 -20.78 -18.53 -21.26
C PRO A 816 -21.91 -19.09 -22.10
N VAL A 817 -22.22 -20.37 -21.92
CA VAL A 817 -23.30 -21.08 -22.61
C VAL A 817 -24.57 -21.05 -21.75
N ARG A 818 -24.42 -21.01 -20.42
CA ARG A 818 -25.47 -20.98 -19.42
C ARG A 818 -25.61 -19.60 -18.79
N SER A 819 -26.44 -18.75 -19.40
CA SER A 819 -26.65 -17.37 -18.94
C SER A 819 -27.31 -17.29 -17.54
N PRO A 820 -26.88 -16.33 -16.70
CA PRO A 820 -27.59 -16.00 -15.46
C PRO A 820 -28.75 -15.03 -15.65
N VAL A 821 -28.91 -14.48 -16.85
CA VAL A 821 -30.00 -13.56 -17.20
C VAL A 821 -31.25 -14.38 -17.51
N ALA A 822 -32.29 -14.20 -16.70
CA ALA A 822 -33.59 -14.83 -16.90
C ALA A 822 -34.40 -14.16 -18.01
N GLY A 823 -34.26 -12.84 -18.13
CA GLY A 823 -34.97 -11.99 -19.06
C GLY A 823 -34.98 -10.55 -18.59
N TYR A 824 -35.89 -9.78 -19.15
CA TYR A 824 -35.97 -8.34 -18.90
C TYR A 824 -37.40 -7.90 -18.68
N LEU A 825 -37.57 -6.85 -17.88
CA LEU A 825 -38.87 -6.22 -17.65
C LEU A 825 -38.81 -4.77 -18.09
N VAL A 826 -39.80 -4.32 -18.85
CA VAL A 826 -39.92 -2.91 -19.24
C VAL A 826 -41.17 -2.34 -18.57
N TYR A 827 -40.98 -1.22 -17.88
CA TYR A 827 -42.04 -0.54 -17.16
C TYR A 827 -42.84 0.35 -18.11
N ASP A 828 -44.15 0.16 -18.17
CA ASP A 828 -45.08 1.06 -18.86
C ASP A 828 -45.79 1.96 -17.82
N ALA A 829 -45.36 3.21 -17.79
CA ALA A 829 -45.91 4.23 -16.89
C ALA A 829 -47.32 4.70 -17.29
N VAL A 830 -47.71 4.53 -18.55
CA VAL A 830 -48.97 5.06 -19.10
C VAL A 830 -50.13 4.17 -18.69
N GLU A 831 -49.99 2.86 -18.88
CA GLU A 831 -51.04 1.87 -18.62
C GLU A 831 -50.95 1.21 -17.24
N HIS A 832 -49.95 1.57 -16.43
CA HIS A 832 -49.58 0.84 -15.21
C HIS A 832 -49.44 -0.66 -15.52
N ALA A 833 -48.54 -0.97 -16.45
CA ALA A 833 -48.25 -2.33 -16.88
C ALA A 833 -46.73 -2.62 -16.82
N ILE A 834 -46.39 -3.90 -16.88
CA ILE A 834 -45.00 -4.34 -17.01
C ILE A 834 -44.90 -5.37 -18.15
N GLU A 835 -44.06 -5.07 -19.13
CA GLU A 835 -43.82 -5.93 -20.29
C GLU A 835 -42.65 -6.87 -20.02
N PHE A 836 -42.83 -8.16 -20.30
CA PHE A 836 -41.85 -9.22 -20.09
C PHE A 836 -41.15 -9.55 -21.40
N PHE A 837 -39.83 -9.65 -21.35
CA PHE A 837 -38.98 -10.08 -22.45
C PHE A 837 -38.15 -11.28 -22.01
N ASN A 838 -37.96 -12.24 -22.92
CA ASN A 838 -37.06 -13.35 -22.69
C ASN A 838 -35.59 -12.90 -22.74
N ARG A 839 -34.66 -13.82 -22.44
CA ARG A 839 -33.21 -13.54 -22.45
C ARG A 839 -32.65 -13.00 -23.77
N ASN A 840 -33.32 -13.26 -24.90
CA ASN A 840 -32.89 -12.84 -26.24
C ASN A 840 -33.44 -11.46 -26.61
N GLY A 841 -34.23 -10.84 -25.72
CA GLY A 841 -34.93 -9.58 -25.97
C GLY A 841 -36.19 -9.73 -26.80
N GLU A 842 -36.77 -10.93 -26.87
CA GLU A 842 -38.07 -11.14 -27.52
C GLU A 842 -39.19 -10.95 -26.49
N PRO A 843 -40.22 -10.14 -26.77
CA PRO A 843 -41.32 -9.90 -25.86
C PRO A 843 -42.21 -11.13 -25.76
N LEU A 844 -42.62 -11.43 -24.54
CA LEU A 844 -43.53 -12.50 -24.18
C LEU A 844 -44.96 -11.96 -24.04
N GLY A 845 -45.10 -10.76 -23.50
CA GLY A 845 -46.40 -10.13 -23.23
C GLY A 845 -46.28 -9.14 -22.09
N GLN A 846 -47.42 -8.58 -21.66
CA GLN A 846 -47.49 -7.60 -20.59
C GLN A 846 -48.50 -8.01 -19.51
N LEU A 847 -48.17 -7.67 -18.27
CA LEU A 847 -49.08 -7.79 -17.14
C LEU A 847 -49.61 -6.40 -16.78
N ARG A 848 -50.93 -6.22 -16.89
CA ARG A 848 -51.63 -4.94 -16.68
C ARG A 848 -52.57 -5.03 -15.50
N HIS A 849 -52.71 -3.93 -14.77
CA HIS A 849 -53.74 -3.82 -13.73
C HIS A 849 -55.11 -3.51 -14.35
N ASP A 850 -56.08 -4.40 -14.15
CA ASP A 850 -57.47 -4.15 -14.54
C ASP A 850 -58.19 -3.38 -13.44
N ARG A 851 -58.52 -2.12 -13.73
CA ARG A 851 -59.17 -1.19 -12.79
C ARG A 851 -60.60 -1.59 -12.41
N ILE A 852 -61.26 -2.44 -13.19
CA ILE A 852 -62.65 -2.87 -12.94
C ILE A 852 -62.67 -4.07 -12.00
N THR A 853 -61.81 -5.05 -12.27
CA THR A 853 -61.75 -6.31 -11.52
C THR A 853 -60.78 -6.27 -10.34
N SER A 854 -59.94 -5.22 -10.25
CA SER A 854 -58.82 -5.11 -9.32
C SER A 854 -57.92 -6.35 -9.34
N GLN A 855 -57.66 -6.87 -10.54
CA GLN A 855 -56.80 -8.04 -10.76
C GLN A 855 -55.73 -7.73 -11.83
N ALA A 856 -54.63 -8.48 -11.78
CA ALA A 856 -53.61 -8.42 -12.81
C ALA A 856 -53.99 -9.32 -14.00
N LYS A 857 -54.08 -8.74 -15.19
CA LYS A 857 -54.45 -9.43 -16.43
C LYS A 857 -53.26 -9.52 -17.37
N TRP A 858 -53.06 -10.71 -17.96
CA TRP A 858 -52.06 -10.92 -19.01
C TRP A 858 -52.60 -10.52 -20.37
N GLU A 859 -51.79 -9.82 -21.14
CA GLU A 859 -52.05 -9.51 -22.54
C GLU A 859 -50.82 -9.90 -23.36
N GLY A 860 -51.02 -10.61 -24.48
CA GLY A 860 -49.91 -11.00 -25.36
C GLY A 860 -49.27 -9.79 -26.05
N ALA A 861 -48.02 -9.93 -26.49
CA ALA A 861 -47.28 -8.85 -27.13
C ALA A 861 -47.95 -8.42 -28.46
N PRO A 862 -48.39 -7.15 -28.61
CA PRO A 862 -49.14 -6.70 -29.78
C PRO A 862 -48.37 -6.89 -31.10
N GLY A 863 -49.04 -7.45 -32.10
CA GLY A 863 -48.43 -7.74 -33.41
C GLY A 863 -47.45 -8.91 -33.42
N ARG A 864 -47.45 -9.78 -32.39
CA ARG A 864 -46.56 -10.95 -32.26
C ARG A 864 -47.34 -12.20 -31.84
N SER A 865 -46.69 -13.35 -31.80
CA SER A 865 -47.31 -14.60 -31.35
C SER A 865 -47.73 -14.49 -29.88
N ASN A 866 -49.02 -14.74 -29.59
CA ASN A 866 -49.52 -14.71 -28.21
C ASN A 866 -48.87 -15.84 -27.40
N VAL A 867 -48.10 -15.47 -26.38
CA VAL A 867 -47.58 -16.40 -25.38
C VAL A 867 -48.62 -16.51 -24.27
N THR A 868 -49.21 -17.69 -24.10
CA THR A 868 -50.25 -17.94 -23.08
C THR A 868 -49.67 -18.31 -21.71
N ALA A 869 -48.42 -18.78 -21.66
CA ALA A 869 -47.69 -19.11 -20.44
C ALA A 869 -46.19 -18.83 -20.62
N ILE A 870 -45.53 -18.35 -19.56
CA ILE A 870 -44.10 -18.06 -19.58
C ILE A 870 -43.31 -19.36 -19.31
N ASP A 871 -42.54 -19.82 -20.29
CA ASP A 871 -41.73 -21.05 -20.16
C ASP A 871 -40.50 -20.88 -19.25
N GLN A 872 -40.00 -19.65 -19.08
CA GLN A 872 -38.82 -19.38 -18.27
C GLN A 872 -39.18 -19.40 -16.77
N PRO A 873 -38.53 -20.24 -15.94
CA PRO A 873 -38.98 -20.52 -14.57
C PRO A 873 -38.93 -19.29 -13.66
N ILE A 874 -37.92 -18.44 -13.82
CA ILE A 874 -37.76 -17.22 -13.01
C ILE A 874 -38.79 -16.16 -13.40
N LEU A 875 -39.00 -15.93 -14.70
CA LEU A 875 -39.99 -14.96 -15.17
C LEU A 875 -41.41 -15.40 -14.82
N ALA A 876 -41.71 -16.70 -14.92
CA ALA A 876 -42.98 -17.28 -14.48
C ALA A 876 -43.20 -17.09 -12.96
N THR A 877 -42.14 -17.22 -12.16
CA THR A 877 -42.20 -16.95 -10.71
C THR A 877 -42.54 -15.49 -10.41
N ILE A 878 -41.93 -14.55 -11.15
CA ILE A 878 -42.22 -13.11 -11.01
C ILE A 878 -43.67 -12.82 -11.43
N ASP A 879 -44.11 -13.35 -12.58
CA ASP A 879 -45.50 -13.21 -13.05
C ASP A 879 -46.50 -13.72 -12.01
N GLN A 880 -46.27 -14.91 -11.46
CA GLN A 880 -47.12 -15.49 -10.41
C GLN A 880 -47.17 -14.61 -9.16
N ALA A 881 -46.02 -14.06 -8.72
CA ALA A 881 -45.97 -13.19 -7.55
C ALA A 881 -46.71 -11.87 -7.76
N LEU A 882 -46.65 -11.30 -8.97
CA LEU A 882 -47.30 -10.04 -9.31
C LEU A 882 -48.82 -10.18 -9.55
N ARG A 883 -49.33 -11.40 -9.77
CA ARG A 883 -50.78 -11.67 -9.92
C ARG A 883 -51.55 -11.73 -8.61
N ALA A 884 -50.88 -11.67 -7.46
CA ALA A 884 -51.56 -11.68 -6.18
C ALA A 884 -52.56 -10.52 -6.06
N GLY A 885 -53.82 -10.87 -5.74
CA GLY A 885 -54.90 -9.92 -5.50
C GLY A 885 -54.71 -9.16 -4.18
N PRO A 886 -55.61 -8.22 -3.86
CA PRO A 886 -55.53 -7.45 -2.62
C PRO A 886 -55.52 -8.36 -1.39
N ASP A 887 -54.86 -7.91 -0.32
CA ASP A 887 -54.79 -8.65 0.94
C ASP A 887 -56.21 -8.86 1.51
N PRO A 888 -56.68 -10.12 1.69
CA PRO A 888 -58.04 -10.41 2.15
C PRO A 888 -58.38 -9.80 3.53
N GLY A 889 -57.36 -9.47 4.33
CA GLY A 889 -57.52 -8.85 5.65
C GLY A 889 -57.42 -7.32 5.67
N SER A 890 -57.15 -6.68 4.52
CA SER A 890 -56.92 -5.23 4.41
C SER A 890 -58.10 -4.51 3.76
N LEU A 891 -58.32 -3.25 4.15
CA LEU A 891 -59.24 -2.33 3.47
C LEU A 891 -58.65 -1.78 2.14
N SER A 892 -57.40 -2.11 1.83
CA SER A 892 -56.71 -1.68 0.61
C SER A 892 -57.16 -2.50 -0.60
N THR A 893 -57.47 -1.83 -1.71
CA THR A 893 -57.71 -2.45 -3.02
C THR A 893 -56.42 -2.58 -3.86
N GLU A 894 -55.26 -2.25 -3.27
CA GLU A 894 -53.97 -2.31 -3.95
C GLU A 894 -53.58 -3.77 -4.26
N THR A 895 -53.31 -4.04 -5.54
CA THR A 895 -52.81 -5.35 -6.00
C THR A 895 -51.29 -5.41 -5.89
N ALA A 896 -50.75 -6.63 -5.88
CA ALA A 896 -49.30 -6.86 -5.86
C ALA A 896 -48.57 -6.16 -7.01
N LEU A 897 -49.15 -6.19 -8.22
CA LEU A 897 -48.66 -5.48 -9.39
C LEU A 897 -48.60 -3.96 -9.15
N MET A 898 -49.68 -3.34 -8.66
CA MET A 898 -49.71 -1.90 -8.41
C MET A 898 -48.70 -1.47 -7.34
N ALA A 899 -48.53 -2.26 -6.29
CA ALA A 899 -47.52 -2.01 -5.27
C ALA A 899 -46.09 -2.05 -5.84
N ALA A 900 -45.79 -3.05 -6.68
CA ALA A 900 -44.48 -3.17 -7.33
C ALA A 900 -44.21 -2.03 -8.32
N LEU A 901 -45.19 -1.68 -9.17
CA LEU A 901 -45.08 -0.57 -10.13
C LEU A 901 -44.85 0.78 -9.43
N SER A 902 -45.51 1.02 -8.30
CA SER A 902 -45.36 2.25 -7.52
C SER A 902 -43.93 2.41 -6.97
N VAL A 903 -43.35 1.32 -6.46
CA VAL A 903 -41.96 1.32 -5.99
C VAL A 903 -40.98 1.47 -7.14
N PHE A 904 -41.15 0.74 -8.25
CA PHE A 904 -40.25 0.87 -9.40
C PHE A 904 -40.26 2.28 -9.99
N SER A 905 -41.42 2.92 -10.06
CA SER A 905 -41.54 4.31 -10.51
C SER A 905 -40.74 5.26 -9.60
N THR A 906 -40.89 5.12 -8.28
CA THR A 906 -40.17 5.94 -7.29
C THR A 906 -38.65 5.68 -7.30
N ALA A 907 -38.25 4.41 -7.42
CA ALA A 907 -36.86 4.01 -7.49
C ALA A 907 -36.16 4.60 -8.73
N ARG A 908 -36.81 4.53 -9.89
CA ARG A 908 -36.27 5.09 -11.15
C ARG A 908 -36.11 6.61 -11.10
N GLN A 909 -37.10 7.34 -10.57
CA GLN A 909 -36.98 8.80 -10.37
C GLN A 909 -35.80 9.16 -9.46
N SER A 910 -35.53 8.32 -8.46
CA SER A 910 -34.44 8.54 -7.50
C SER A 910 -33.05 8.21 -8.08
N MET A 911 -32.96 7.30 -9.05
CA MET A 911 -31.69 6.86 -9.66
C MET A 911 -31.31 7.62 -10.94
N ALA A 912 -32.28 8.14 -11.69
CA ALA A 912 -32.06 8.86 -12.96
C ALA A 912 -31.02 10.00 -12.88
N PRO A 913 -30.95 10.83 -11.81
CA PRO A 913 -29.95 11.90 -11.71
C PRO A 913 -28.52 11.41 -11.47
N ARG A 914 -28.33 10.13 -11.13
CA ARG A 914 -27.06 9.58 -10.60
C ARG A 914 -26.32 8.72 -11.62
N GLN A 915 -27.06 8.16 -12.58
CA GLN A 915 -26.52 7.46 -13.72
C GLN A 915 -26.54 8.42 -14.93
N ALA A 916 -25.63 9.41 -14.93
CA ALA A 916 -25.49 10.34 -16.05
C ALA A 916 -25.26 9.55 -17.34
N SER A 917 -26.23 9.60 -18.25
CA SER A 917 -26.21 8.88 -19.52
C SER A 917 -26.89 9.77 -20.56
N ASP A 918 -26.20 10.04 -21.66
CA ASP A 918 -26.73 10.78 -22.81
C ASP A 918 -27.78 9.98 -23.62
N ASP A 919 -28.35 8.93 -23.02
CA ASP A 919 -29.30 8.04 -23.68
C ASP A 919 -30.73 8.59 -23.55
N HIS A 920 -31.14 9.35 -24.57
CA HIS A 920 -32.47 9.93 -24.65
C HIS A 920 -33.62 8.90 -24.65
N LEU A 921 -33.36 7.65 -25.09
CA LEU A 921 -34.36 6.58 -25.04
C LEU A 921 -34.56 6.08 -23.61
N ALA A 922 -33.48 5.92 -22.85
CA ALA A 922 -33.54 5.60 -21.44
C ALA A 922 -34.25 6.70 -20.63
N MET A 923 -34.16 7.97 -21.05
CA MET A 923 -34.91 9.08 -20.45
C MET A 923 -36.41 9.03 -20.76
N LEU A 924 -36.81 8.65 -21.98
CA LEU A 924 -38.22 8.63 -22.39
C LEU A 924 -38.96 7.36 -21.95
N CYS A 925 -38.34 6.19 -22.14
CA CYS A 925 -38.95 4.88 -21.92
C CYS A 925 -38.53 4.22 -20.60
N GLY A 926 -37.58 4.83 -19.87
CA GLY A 926 -36.91 4.21 -18.73
C GLY A 926 -35.92 3.12 -19.16
N ARG A 927 -34.95 2.81 -18.31
CA ARG A 927 -34.02 1.69 -18.56
C ARG A 927 -34.74 0.35 -18.37
N PRO A 928 -34.40 -0.71 -19.13
CA PRO A 928 -34.98 -2.03 -18.90
C PRO A 928 -34.48 -2.61 -17.57
N ILE A 929 -35.36 -3.31 -16.84
CA ILE A 929 -34.98 -4.06 -15.64
C ILE A 929 -34.34 -5.37 -16.07
N VAL A 930 -33.10 -5.60 -15.67
CA VAL A 930 -32.42 -6.89 -15.90
C VAL A 930 -32.74 -7.83 -14.75
N VAL A 931 -33.25 -9.04 -15.08
CA VAL A 931 -33.59 -10.07 -14.10
C VAL A 931 -32.48 -11.12 -14.04
N LEU A 932 -31.80 -11.22 -12.90
CA LEU A 932 -30.67 -12.13 -12.70
C LEU A 932 -30.96 -13.17 -11.62
N ARG A 933 -30.53 -14.43 -11.85
CA ARG A 933 -30.45 -15.44 -10.79
C ARG A 933 -29.08 -15.38 -10.12
N THR A 934 -29.05 -15.07 -8.83
CA THR A 934 -27.81 -14.99 -8.05
C THR A 934 -27.90 -15.84 -6.80
N ARG A 935 -26.81 -16.54 -6.49
CA ARG A 935 -26.63 -17.32 -5.28
C ARG A 935 -25.62 -16.62 -4.37
N PHE A 936 -25.99 -16.40 -3.11
CA PHE A 936 -25.12 -15.83 -2.09
C PHE A 936 -24.68 -16.93 -1.12
N ASP A 937 -23.38 -17.04 -0.91
CA ASP A 937 -22.77 -18.04 -0.03
C ASP A 937 -21.83 -17.37 0.97
N PHE A 938 -22.03 -17.68 2.25
CA PHE A 938 -21.16 -17.24 3.34
C PHE A 938 -20.27 -18.39 3.77
N GLN A 939 -19.00 -18.30 3.45
CA GLN A 939 -18.03 -19.35 3.70
C GLN A 939 -17.09 -18.96 4.82
N LEU A 940 -16.75 -19.94 5.65
CA LEU A 940 -15.77 -19.84 6.71
C LEU A 940 -14.62 -20.80 6.41
N ALA A 941 -13.40 -20.37 6.68
CA ALA A 941 -12.23 -21.23 6.66
C ALA A 941 -11.70 -21.41 8.09
N ASN A 942 -11.17 -22.60 8.35
CA ASN A 942 -10.38 -22.82 9.54
C ASN A 942 -9.06 -22.05 9.43
N THR A 943 -8.31 -22.00 10.52
CA THR A 943 -6.99 -21.39 10.56
C THR A 943 -5.91 -22.48 10.62
N GLY A 944 -5.01 -22.47 9.65
CA GLY A 944 -3.87 -23.40 9.58
C GLY A 944 -2.63 -22.89 10.31
N ALA A 945 -1.50 -23.56 10.07
CA ALA A 945 -0.18 -23.09 10.50
C ALA A 945 0.09 -21.68 9.96
N SER A 946 0.81 -20.87 10.75
CA SER A 946 1.08 -19.45 10.44
C SER A 946 -0.16 -18.58 10.24
N ASP A 947 -1.30 -18.98 10.82
CA ASP A 947 -2.53 -18.19 10.86
C ASP A 947 -3.20 -17.94 9.48
N GLN A 948 -2.84 -18.74 8.47
CA GLN A 948 -3.39 -18.72 7.10
C GLN A 948 -4.75 -19.44 7.02
N PRO A 949 -5.59 -19.15 6.02
CA PRO A 949 -6.83 -19.91 5.80
C PRO A 949 -6.49 -21.38 5.49
N ALA A 950 -7.19 -22.30 6.15
CA ALA A 950 -7.06 -23.74 5.96
C ALA A 950 -8.43 -24.39 5.69
N ALA A 951 -8.39 -25.58 5.06
CA ALA A 951 -9.59 -26.34 4.77
C ALA A 951 -10.35 -26.74 6.04
N GLY A 952 -11.68 -26.81 5.92
CA GLY A 952 -12.58 -27.16 7.02
C GLY A 952 -13.28 -25.96 7.64
N ASN A 953 -14.31 -26.23 8.44
CA ASN A 953 -15.07 -25.21 9.14
C ASN A 953 -14.50 -24.95 10.54
N PRO A 954 -14.56 -23.70 11.04
CA PRO A 954 -14.15 -23.40 12.40
C PRO A 954 -15.10 -24.03 13.43
N THR A 955 -14.57 -24.33 14.62
CA THR A 955 -15.34 -24.88 15.75
C THR A 955 -16.41 -23.90 16.24
N ALA A 956 -16.08 -22.61 16.28
CA ALA A 956 -16.99 -21.54 16.68
C ALA A 956 -17.67 -20.94 15.45
N SER A 957 -18.96 -21.23 15.28
CA SER A 957 -19.76 -20.65 14.20
C SER A 957 -20.33 -19.29 14.62
N PRO A 958 -20.21 -18.23 13.77
CA PRO A 958 -20.78 -16.92 14.02
C PRO A 958 -22.33 -16.88 13.92
N GLY A 959 -22.98 -18.00 13.61
CA GLY A 959 -24.41 -18.03 13.34
C GLY A 959 -24.76 -17.29 12.05
N ASN A 960 -26.00 -16.80 11.98
CA ASN A 960 -26.46 -16.05 10.82
C ASN A 960 -25.83 -14.66 10.78
N ILE A 961 -25.34 -14.25 9.61
CA ILE A 961 -24.91 -12.87 9.38
C ILE A 961 -25.93 -12.15 8.51
N ARG A 962 -26.16 -10.86 8.81
CA ARG A 962 -27.03 -10.03 7.99
C ARG A 962 -26.25 -9.46 6.81
N ILE A 963 -26.79 -9.58 5.61
CA ILE A 963 -26.24 -8.95 4.40
C ILE A 963 -27.22 -7.93 3.85
N ARG A 964 -26.71 -6.86 3.25
CA ARG A 964 -27.49 -5.82 2.55
C ARG A 964 -27.14 -5.84 1.07
N LEU A 965 -28.17 -5.83 0.22
CA LEU A 965 -28.06 -5.63 -1.22
C LEU A 965 -28.68 -4.29 -1.60
N GLY A 966 -27.96 -3.48 -2.38
CA GLY A 966 -28.44 -2.17 -2.78
C GLY A 966 -28.34 -1.12 -1.67
N SER A 967 -27.76 0.03 -2.00
CA SER A 967 -27.74 1.21 -1.14
C SER A 967 -27.91 2.48 -1.95
N LEU A 968 -28.80 3.36 -1.48
CA LEU A 968 -28.96 4.69 -2.07
C LEU A 968 -27.71 5.55 -1.83
N ASP A 969 -26.89 5.27 -0.83
CA ASP A 969 -25.72 6.11 -0.54
C ASP A 969 -24.56 5.88 -1.54
N GLN A 970 -24.81 5.14 -2.63
CA GLN A 970 -23.80 4.75 -3.62
C GLN A 970 -24.24 5.12 -5.03
N ALA A 971 -23.44 5.98 -5.69
CA ALA A 971 -23.76 6.51 -7.02
C ALA A 971 -23.85 5.46 -8.15
N ASN A 972 -23.28 4.25 -7.94
CA ASN A 972 -23.17 3.19 -8.96
C ASN A 972 -23.83 1.87 -8.53
N ASP A 973 -24.76 1.91 -7.57
CA ASP A 973 -25.57 0.75 -7.22
C ASP A 973 -26.89 0.77 -7.99
N GLY A 974 -27.12 -0.21 -8.85
CA GLY A 974 -28.31 -0.29 -9.70
C GLY A 974 -29.40 -1.23 -9.20
N VAL A 975 -29.35 -1.70 -7.95
CA VAL A 975 -30.38 -2.59 -7.41
C VAL A 975 -31.70 -1.84 -7.21
N LEU A 976 -32.72 -2.19 -8.00
CA LEU A 976 -34.10 -1.74 -7.81
C LEU A 976 -34.78 -2.49 -6.65
N GLY A 977 -34.46 -3.78 -6.54
CA GLY A 977 -35.00 -4.69 -5.54
C GLY A 977 -34.60 -6.12 -5.85
N PHE A 978 -35.08 -7.06 -5.04
CA PHE A 978 -34.86 -8.48 -5.29
C PHE A 978 -36.01 -9.32 -4.74
N PHE A 979 -36.31 -10.44 -5.39
CA PHE A 979 -37.20 -11.44 -4.82
C PHE A 979 -36.42 -12.42 -3.96
N LEU A 980 -36.91 -12.63 -2.73
CA LEU A 980 -36.42 -13.64 -1.81
C LEU A 980 -37.58 -14.55 -1.41
N LYS A 981 -37.33 -15.86 -1.37
CA LYS A 981 -38.33 -16.83 -0.96
C LYS A 981 -38.40 -16.87 0.56
N ASP A 982 -39.51 -16.38 1.11
CA ASP A 982 -39.87 -16.50 2.50
C ASP A 982 -40.36 -17.92 2.81
N PRO A 983 -39.91 -18.57 3.89
CA PRO A 983 -40.37 -19.90 4.29
C PRO A 983 -41.88 -19.99 4.53
N THR A 984 -42.54 -18.91 4.96
CA THR A 984 -43.96 -18.93 5.36
C THR A 984 -44.86 -18.17 4.39
N ALA A 985 -44.33 -17.14 3.70
CA ALA A 985 -45.11 -16.22 2.87
C ALA A 985 -44.83 -16.32 1.34
N GLY A 986 -44.02 -17.28 0.89
CA GLY A 986 -43.67 -17.41 -0.53
C GLY A 986 -42.69 -16.32 -0.98
N TRP A 987 -42.68 -15.95 -2.26
CA TRP A 987 -41.74 -14.95 -2.78
C TRP A 987 -42.17 -13.53 -2.40
N ARG A 988 -41.27 -12.76 -1.77
CA ARG A 988 -41.46 -11.35 -1.44
C ARG A 988 -40.48 -10.48 -2.19
N LEU A 989 -40.93 -9.29 -2.59
CA LEU A 989 -40.13 -8.26 -3.26
C LEU A 989 -39.51 -7.33 -2.21
N HIS A 990 -38.22 -7.50 -1.97
CA HIS A 990 -37.41 -6.66 -1.10
C HIS A 990 -36.96 -5.41 -1.85
N VAL A 991 -37.21 -4.24 -1.29
CA VAL A 991 -36.94 -2.94 -1.92
C VAL A 991 -36.21 -2.02 -0.96
N VAL A 992 -35.38 -1.11 -1.50
CA VAL A 992 -34.61 -0.16 -0.68
C VAL A 992 -35.59 0.64 0.19
N PRO A 993 -35.39 0.70 1.52
CA PRO A 993 -36.33 1.36 2.44
C PRO A 993 -36.66 2.80 2.05
N TYR A 994 -35.68 3.51 1.49
CA TYR A 994 -35.89 4.87 0.98
C TYR A 994 -36.97 4.92 -0.12
N TYR A 995 -36.93 4.03 -1.11
CA TYR A 995 -37.94 4.01 -2.18
C TYR A 995 -39.32 3.72 -1.60
N ALA A 996 -39.43 2.71 -0.72
CA ALA A 996 -40.69 2.39 -0.07
C ALA A 996 -41.25 3.55 0.77
N ASN A 997 -40.41 4.28 1.51
CA ASN A 997 -40.85 5.41 2.34
C ASN A 997 -41.24 6.64 1.50
N GLN A 998 -40.67 6.80 0.30
CA GLN A 998 -41.08 7.84 -0.64
C GLN A 998 -42.38 7.48 -1.37
N THR A 999 -42.58 6.20 -1.70
CA THR A 999 -43.81 5.68 -2.31
C THR A 999 -44.99 5.75 -1.34
N TRP A 1000 -44.80 5.27 -0.11
CA TRP A 1000 -45.82 5.24 0.94
C TRP A 1000 -45.40 6.16 2.09
N LYS A 1001 -45.73 7.45 1.95
CA LYS A 1001 -45.34 8.52 2.89
C LYS A 1001 -46.09 8.49 4.22
N ASP A 1002 -47.32 7.95 4.20
CA ASP A 1002 -48.10 7.78 5.42
C ASP A 1002 -47.70 6.45 6.11
N PRO A 1003 -47.17 6.50 7.35
CA PRO A 1003 -46.77 5.31 8.07
C PRO A 1003 -47.93 4.35 8.39
N TYR A 1004 -49.18 4.81 8.31
CA TYR A 1004 -50.38 3.99 8.52
C TYR A 1004 -50.96 3.39 7.23
N GLN A 1005 -50.39 3.73 6.07
CA GLN A 1005 -50.83 3.17 4.79
C GLN A 1005 -50.53 1.67 4.73
N VAL A 1006 -51.59 0.86 4.52
CA VAL A 1006 -51.43 -0.58 4.40
C VAL A 1006 -50.74 -0.92 3.08
N VAL A 1007 -49.54 -1.46 3.17
CA VAL A 1007 -48.73 -1.90 2.03
C VAL A 1007 -49.03 -3.37 1.73
N HIS A 1008 -49.15 -3.70 0.45
CA HIS A 1008 -49.38 -5.09 0.03
C HIS A 1008 -48.32 -6.07 0.59
N PRO A 1009 -48.69 -7.25 1.11
CA PRO A 1009 -47.77 -8.21 1.74
C PRO A 1009 -46.60 -8.70 0.89
N LEU A 1010 -46.71 -8.58 -0.44
CA LEU A 1010 -45.61 -8.86 -1.38
C LEU A 1010 -44.36 -8.01 -1.07
N ILE A 1011 -44.53 -6.77 -0.64
CA ILE A 1011 -43.44 -5.81 -0.51
C ILE A 1011 -42.79 -5.93 0.88
N CYS A 1012 -41.48 -6.11 0.89
CA CYS A 1012 -40.66 -6.02 2.10
C CYS A 1012 -39.80 -4.76 2.06
N LYS A 1013 -40.00 -3.85 3.02
CA LYS A 1013 -39.24 -2.59 3.17
C LYS A 1013 -37.87 -2.80 3.84
N ASP A 1014 -37.20 -3.90 3.51
CA ASP A 1014 -35.89 -4.27 4.05
C ASP A 1014 -35.08 -4.93 2.92
N THR A 1015 -33.91 -4.40 2.60
CA THR A 1015 -32.99 -5.02 1.63
C THR A 1015 -31.98 -5.96 2.27
N THR A 1016 -32.18 -6.26 3.54
CA THR A 1016 -31.30 -7.13 4.29
C THR A 1016 -31.91 -8.51 4.50
N PHE A 1017 -31.06 -9.53 4.49
CA PHE A 1017 -31.45 -10.90 4.81
C PHE A 1017 -30.29 -11.68 5.40
N ASP A 1018 -30.62 -12.79 6.05
CA ASP A 1018 -29.65 -13.59 6.79
C ASP A 1018 -29.01 -14.66 5.90
N LEU A 1019 -27.68 -14.77 5.97
CA LEU A 1019 -26.91 -15.88 5.45
C LEU A 1019 -26.40 -16.75 6.60
N SER A 1020 -26.68 -18.05 6.51
CA SER A 1020 -26.09 -19.05 7.42
C SER A 1020 -24.80 -19.59 6.79
N PRO A 1021 -23.75 -19.85 7.58
CA PRO A 1021 -22.48 -20.37 7.08
C PRO A 1021 -22.68 -21.65 6.26
N ASN A 1022 -22.13 -21.71 5.05
CA ASN A 1022 -22.21 -22.83 4.11
C ASN A 1022 -23.64 -23.25 3.70
N HIS A 1023 -24.63 -22.38 3.89
CA HIS A 1023 -26.00 -22.61 3.43
C HIS A 1023 -26.37 -21.51 2.43
N PRO A 1024 -26.09 -21.72 1.13
CA PRO A 1024 -26.29 -20.68 0.13
C PRO A 1024 -27.77 -20.32 -0.02
N ARG A 1025 -28.04 -19.04 -0.28
CA ARG A 1025 -29.38 -18.49 -0.55
C ARG A 1025 -29.48 -18.04 -1.99
N GLU A 1026 -30.54 -18.46 -2.67
CA GLU A 1026 -30.87 -17.98 -4.01
C GLU A 1026 -31.72 -16.70 -3.93
N VAL A 1027 -31.39 -15.75 -4.81
CA VAL A 1027 -32.00 -14.44 -4.91
C VAL A 1027 -32.23 -14.12 -6.38
N ILE A 1028 -33.43 -13.61 -6.71
CA ILE A 1028 -33.72 -13.07 -8.04
C ILE A 1028 -33.51 -11.56 -7.96
N LEU A 1029 -32.42 -11.07 -8.54
CA LEU A 1029 -32.01 -9.67 -8.47
C LEU A 1029 -32.63 -8.87 -9.62
N LEU A 1030 -33.15 -7.68 -9.32
CA LEU A 1030 -33.69 -6.73 -10.29
C LEU A 1030 -32.74 -5.52 -10.37
N LEU A 1031 -32.08 -5.36 -11.51
CA LEU A 1031 -31.17 -4.24 -11.76
C LEU A 1031 -31.77 -3.24 -12.73
N ASP A 1032 -31.55 -1.95 -12.50
CA ASP A 1032 -31.89 -0.91 -13.46
C ASP A 1032 -30.82 -0.83 -14.55
N GLY A 1033 -31.17 -1.31 -15.75
CA GLY A 1033 -30.24 -1.48 -16.85
C GLY A 1033 -29.04 -2.38 -16.51
N ILE A 1034 -27.97 -2.17 -17.27
CA ILE A 1034 -26.69 -2.84 -17.06
C ILE A 1034 -25.92 -2.03 -16.02
N SER A 1035 -26.01 -2.45 -14.76
CA SER A 1035 -25.45 -1.73 -13.63
C SER A 1035 -24.75 -2.65 -12.64
N ALA A 1036 -23.73 -2.14 -11.97
CA ALA A 1036 -23.09 -2.87 -10.89
C ALA A 1036 -24.00 -2.90 -9.65
N PHE A 1037 -23.78 -3.88 -8.78
CA PHE A 1037 -24.42 -3.93 -7.47
C PHE A 1037 -23.41 -4.20 -6.37
N HIS A 1038 -23.75 -3.81 -5.15
CA HIS A 1038 -22.89 -4.01 -3.99
C HIS A 1038 -23.48 -5.03 -3.00
N VAL A 1039 -22.57 -5.79 -2.41
CA VAL A 1039 -22.87 -6.72 -1.32
C VAL A 1039 -22.14 -6.24 -0.08
N GLN A 1040 -22.89 -5.96 0.98
CA GLN A 1040 -22.35 -5.43 2.22
C GLN A 1040 -22.78 -6.26 3.41
N THR A 1041 -21.84 -6.55 4.30
CA THR A 1041 -22.11 -7.27 5.55
C THR A 1041 -21.69 -6.48 6.80
N GLY A 1042 -20.88 -5.42 6.63
CA GLY A 1042 -20.19 -4.73 7.73
C GLY A 1042 -19.09 -5.58 8.40
N LEU A 1043 -19.22 -6.90 8.43
CA LEU A 1043 -18.22 -7.82 8.97
C LEU A 1043 -17.09 -8.18 7.99
N LEU A 1044 -17.23 -7.81 6.72
CA LEU A 1044 -16.27 -8.09 5.65
C LEU A 1044 -16.17 -6.87 4.72
N PRO A 1045 -15.07 -6.75 3.93
CA PRO A 1045 -14.97 -5.73 2.91
C PRO A 1045 -16.14 -5.80 1.92
N ARG A 1046 -16.69 -4.63 1.59
CA ARG A 1046 -17.78 -4.52 0.63
C ARG A 1046 -17.34 -5.03 -0.73
N LYS A 1047 -18.19 -5.84 -1.37
CA LYS A 1047 -17.93 -6.38 -2.70
C LYS A 1047 -18.76 -5.63 -3.75
N ARG A 1048 -18.10 -5.12 -4.80
CA ARG A 1048 -18.75 -4.64 -6.02
C ARG A 1048 -18.79 -5.77 -7.04
N ILE A 1049 -19.95 -6.03 -7.62
CA ILE A 1049 -20.13 -7.00 -8.71
C ILE A 1049 -20.51 -6.22 -9.97
N ASP A 1050 -19.67 -6.32 -11.00
CA ASP A 1050 -19.94 -5.73 -12.30
C ASP A 1050 -20.74 -6.70 -13.18
N THR A 1051 -21.73 -6.17 -13.89
CA THR A 1051 -22.64 -6.95 -14.75
C THR A 1051 -22.56 -6.54 -16.23
N THR A 1052 -21.65 -5.64 -16.58
CA THR A 1052 -21.48 -5.10 -17.95
C THR A 1052 -21.30 -6.17 -19.01
N GLU A 1053 -20.57 -7.24 -18.69
CA GLU A 1053 -20.32 -8.36 -19.60
C GLU A 1053 -21.50 -9.35 -19.73
N LEU A 1054 -22.55 -9.23 -18.91
CA LEU A 1054 -23.65 -10.22 -18.89
C LEU A 1054 -24.69 -10.00 -19.99
N VAL A 1055 -24.80 -8.78 -20.53
CA VAL A 1055 -25.90 -8.38 -21.41
C VAL A 1055 -25.35 -7.78 -22.71
N PRO A 1056 -25.56 -8.44 -23.87
CA PRO A 1056 -25.11 -7.91 -25.15
C PRO A 1056 -25.87 -6.62 -25.55
N ALA A 1057 -25.17 -5.62 -26.10
CA ALA A 1057 -25.76 -4.34 -26.52
C ALA A 1057 -26.94 -4.49 -27.51
N ARG A 1058 -26.88 -5.47 -28.42
CA ARG A 1058 -27.95 -5.80 -29.37
C ARG A 1058 -29.25 -6.27 -28.72
N VAL A 1059 -29.19 -6.80 -27.50
CA VAL A 1059 -30.40 -7.20 -26.76
C VAL A 1059 -31.06 -5.95 -26.21
N MET A 1060 -30.27 -5.00 -25.69
CA MET A 1060 -30.75 -3.70 -25.21
C MET A 1060 -31.47 -2.91 -26.30
N SER A 1061 -31.02 -2.96 -27.56
CA SER A 1061 -31.72 -2.26 -28.65
C SER A 1061 -33.13 -2.80 -28.94
N LYS A 1062 -33.42 -4.06 -28.57
CA LYS A 1062 -34.73 -4.71 -28.75
C LYS A 1062 -35.71 -4.48 -27.60
N LEU A 1063 -35.23 -4.04 -26.43
CA LEU A 1063 -36.06 -3.83 -25.24
C LEU A 1063 -36.77 -2.48 -25.30
N LEU A 1064 -37.86 -2.45 -26.05
CA LEU A 1064 -38.66 -1.25 -26.26
C LEU A 1064 -40.08 -1.49 -25.78
N PRO A 1065 -40.68 -0.55 -25.03
CA PRO A 1065 -42.05 -0.70 -24.57
C PRO A 1065 -43.02 -0.62 -25.75
N THR A 1066 -44.09 -1.41 -25.66
CA THR A 1066 -45.27 -1.26 -26.49
C THR A 1066 -46.34 -0.49 -25.71
N LEU A 1067 -46.61 0.77 -26.09
CA LEU A 1067 -47.52 1.65 -25.34
C LEU A 1067 -48.94 1.54 -25.89
N ARG A 1068 -49.93 1.19 -25.08
CA ARG A 1068 -51.32 1.23 -25.52
C ARG A 1068 -51.79 2.68 -25.65
N VAL A 1069 -52.50 2.98 -26.74
CA VAL A 1069 -53.03 4.32 -27.02
C VAL A 1069 -54.42 4.19 -27.62
N GLY A 1070 -55.35 5.04 -27.19
CA GLY A 1070 -56.69 5.06 -27.77
C GLY A 1070 -57.79 5.67 -26.90
N PRO A 1071 -58.90 6.10 -27.52
CA PRO A 1071 -59.12 6.11 -28.97
C PRO A 1071 -58.39 7.27 -29.65
N LEU A 1072 -57.66 6.98 -30.74
CA LEU A 1072 -56.96 7.96 -31.55
C LEU A 1072 -57.74 8.26 -32.84
N LEU A 1073 -57.74 9.53 -33.27
CA LEU A 1073 -58.27 9.94 -34.58
C LEU A 1073 -57.15 9.84 -35.62
N LEU A 1074 -57.28 8.89 -36.55
CA LEU A 1074 -56.27 8.61 -37.57
C LEU A 1074 -56.86 8.79 -38.97
N SER A 1075 -56.10 9.40 -39.87
CA SER A 1075 -56.39 9.39 -41.32
C SER A 1075 -55.97 8.05 -41.92
N GLU A 1076 -56.78 7.49 -42.82
CA GLU A 1076 -56.47 6.22 -43.50
C GLU A 1076 -55.27 6.33 -44.45
N SER A 1077 -55.04 7.50 -45.05
CA SER A 1077 -53.97 7.70 -46.03
C SER A 1077 -52.62 8.05 -45.39
N MET A 1078 -52.62 8.75 -44.26
CA MET A 1078 -51.41 9.16 -43.53
C MET A 1078 -51.70 9.26 -42.02
N PRO A 1079 -51.51 8.17 -41.23
CA PRO A 1079 -51.65 8.24 -39.78
C PRO A 1079 -50.50 9.06 -39.18
N ARG A 1080 -50.84 10.18 -38.54
CA ARG A 1080 -49.88 11.13 -37.96
C ARG A 1080 -50.16 11.30 -36.47
N ILE A 1081 -49.12 11.16 -35.66
CA ILE A 1081 -49.16 11.38 -34.21
C ILE A 1081 -47.91 12.17 -33.84
N ALA A 1082 -48.07 13.15 -32.94
CA ALA A 1082 -46.92 13.85 -32.35
C ALA A 1082 -46.11 12.86 -31.50
N THR A 1083 -45.00 12.38 -32.05
CA THR A 1083 -44.07 11.44 -31.40
C THR A 1083 -42.66 12.01 -31.37
N ALA A 1084 -41.85 11.56 -30.42
CA ALA A 1084 -40.45 11.96 -30.33
C ALA A 1084 -39.65 11.41 -31.53
N LYS A 1085 -38.77 12.23 -32.11
CA LYS A 1085 -37.86 11.83 -33.20
C LYS A 1085 -36.61 11.17 -32.64
N PHE A 1086 -36.19 10.07 -33.27
CA PHE A 1086 -34.95 9.35 -32.99
C PHE A 1086 -34.19 9.14 -34.31
N ASN A 1087 -32.86 9.16 -34.27
CA ASN A 1087 -32.05 9.09 -35.51
C ASN A 1087 -32.14 7.73 -36.21
N ASP A 1088 -32.28 6.63 -35.47
CA ASP A 1088 -32.21 5.25 -36.00
C ASP A 1088 -33.47 4.42 -35.69
N ARG A 1089 -34.61 5.07 -35.39
CA ARG A 1089 -35.85 4.39 -34.99
C ARG A 1089 -37.09 5.12 -35.51
N ARG A 1090 -38.14 4.35 -35.78
CA ARG A 1090 -39.44 4.85 -36.26
C ARG A 1090 -40.59 4.36 -35.39
N TRP A 1091 -41.57 5.22 -35.17
CA TRP A 1091 -42.80 4.84 -34.47
C TRP A 1091 -43.77 4.15 -35.45
N SER A 1092 -44.42 3.09 -34.98
CA SER A 1092 -45.45 2.35 -35.71
C SER A 1092 -46.72 2.29 -34.84
N PHE A 1093 -47.88 2.46 -35.47
CA PHE A 1093 -49.17 2.19 -34.85
C PHE A 1093 -49.61 0.75 -35.17
N VAL A 1094 -49.80 -0.05 -34.13
CA VAL A 1094 -50.26 -1.43 -34.19
C VAL A 1094 -51.74 -1.45 -33.82
N GLU A 1095 -52.61 -1.83 -34.74
CA GLU A 1095 -54.05 -1.91 -34.54
C GLU A 1095 -54.50 -3.37 -34.53
N LEU A 1096 -55.37 -3.73 -33.58
CA LEU A 1096 -56.02 -5.04 -33.57
C LEU A 1096 -57.21 -5.02 -34.55
N THR A 1097 -57.06 -5.71 -35.68
CA THR A 1097 -58.09 -5.76 -36.74
C THR A 1097 -59.12 -6.87 -36.51
N GLU A 1098 -58.71 -8.02 -35.97
CA GLU A 1098 -59.60 -9.15 -35.67
C GLU A 1098 -59.11 -9.90 -34.42
N ARG A 1099 -60.04 -10.26 -33.51
CA ARG A 1099 -59.78 -11.21 -32.42
C ARG A 1099 -60.26 -12.60 -32.83
N ASN A 1100 -59.36 -13.57 -32.85
CA ASN A 1100 -59.71 -14.98 -33.04
C ASN A 1100 -59.26 -15.82 -31.84
N GLU A 1101 -59.94 -16.94 -31.58
CA GLU A 1101 -59.65 -17.83 -30.45
C GLU A 1101 -58.23 -18.42 -30.46
N THR A 1102 -57.57 -18.46 -31.62
CA THR A 1102 -56.23 -19.05 -31.80
C THR A 1102 -55.12 -18.03 -32.11
N LYS A 1103 -55.44 -16.89 -32.74
CA LYS A 1103 -54.46 -15.85 -33.07
C LYS A 1103 -55.11 -14.51 -33.40
N ASP A 1104 -54.73 -13.47 -32.67
CA ASP A 1104 -55.11 -12.09 -32.96
C ASP A 1104 -54.43 -11.59 -34.25
N THR A 1105 -55.18 -10.89 -35.11
CA THR A 1105 -54.67 -10.30 -36.37
C THR A 1105 -54.45 -8.80 -36.18
N PHE A 1106 -53.23 -8.34 -36.45
CA PHE A 1106 -52.83 -6.94 -36.27
C PHE A 1106 -52.46 -6.28 -37.59
N ARG A 1107 -52.83 -5.00 -37.74
CA ARG A 1107 -52.35 -4.11 -38.79
C ARG A 1107 -51.26 -3.21 -38.19
N ILE A 1108 -50.08 -3.17 -38.81
CA ILE A 1108 -48.96 -2.34 -38.36
C ILE A 1108 -48.72 -1.26 -39.40
N THR A 1109 -48.84 0.00 -39.01
CA THR A 1109 -48.68 1.14 -39.91
C THR A 1109 -47.59 2.07 -39.37
N PRO A 1110 -46.52 2.38 -40.14
CA PRO A 1110 -45.51 3.34 -39.71
C PRO A 1110 -46.11 4.75 -39.60
N LEU A 1111 -45.71 5.50 -38.58
CA LEU A 1111 -46.17 6.86 -38.33
C LEU A 1111 -45.20 7.87 -38.94
N GLU A 1112 -45.75 8.87 -39.63
CA GLU A 1112 -44.97 10.02 -40.10
C GLU A 1112 -44.72 11.03 -38.97
N ALA A 1113 -43.56 11.69 -39.00
CA ALA A 1113 -43.24 12.72 -38.02
C ALA A 1113 -44.11 13.98 -38.20
N PHE A 1114 -44.59 14.53 -37.10
CA PHE A 1114 -45.36 15.77 -37.10
C PHE A 1114 -44.48 16.94 -37.57
N ALA A 1115 -44.85 17.59 -38.69
CA ALA A 1115 -44.18 18.79 -39.17
C ALA A 1115 -44.90 20.04 -38.63
N PRO A 1116 -44.19 21.05 -38.08
CA PRO A 1116 -44.81 22.22 -37.45
C PRO A 1116 -45.56 23.16 -38.41
N SER A 1117 -45.54 22.92 -39.72
CA SER A 1117 -46.10 23.83 -40.73
C SER A 1117 -47.58 23.61 -41.08
N LEU A 1118 -48.30 22.65 -40.48
CA LEU A 1118 -49.66 22.31 -40.92
C LEU A 1118 -50.62 22.05 -39.74
N SER A 1119 -51.42 23.07 -39.44
CA SER A 1119 -52.65 22.99 -38.62
C SER A 1119 -53.89 22.59 -39.44
N GLU A 1120 -53.71 21.97 -40.62
CA GLU A 1120 -54.80 21.60 -41.52
C GLU A 1120 -55.37 20.22 -41.16
N LEU A 1121 -56.69 20.16 -40.99
CA LEU A 1121 -57.43 18.90 -40.90
C LEU A 1121 -57.26 18.12 -42.21
N PRO A 1122 -57.00 16.80 -42.19
CA PRO A 1122 -56.85 16.02 -43.41
C PRO A 1122 -58.13 16.03 -44.25
N ASP A 1123 -57.99 16.06 -45.58
CA ASP A 1123 -59.10 16.03 -46.55
C ASP A 1123 -59.89 14.71 -46.54
N ALA A 1124 -59.34 13.66 -45.90
CA ALA A 1124 -59.95 12.34 -45.77
C ALA A 1124 -60.66 12.17 -44.42
N PRO A 1125 -61.76 11.39 -44.35
CA PRO A 1125 -62.47 11.14 -43.10
C PRO A 1125 -61.55 10.48 -42.06
N LEU A 1126 -61.55 11.02 -40.84
CA LEU A 1126 -60.82 10.48 -39.71
C LEU A 1126 -61.56 9.27 -39.13
N ARG A 1127 -60.82 8.21 -38.82
CA ARG A 1127 -61.34 7.03 -38.11
C ARG A 1127 -60.85 7.04 -36.67
N MET A 1128 -61.72 6.69 -35.73
CA MET A 1128 -61.32 6.36 -34.36
C MET A 1128 -60.78 4.93 -34.33
N ALA A 1129 -59.55 4.76 -33.83
CA ALA A 1129 -58.93 3.45 -33.65
C ALA A 1129 -58.25 3.36 -32.29
N ASP A 1130 -58.40 2.21 -31.64
CA ASP A 1130 -57.63 1.81 -30.47
C ASP A 1130 -56.45 0.93 -30.94
N GLY A 1131 -55.28 1.11 -30.35
CA GLY A 1131 -54.12 0.32 -30.71
C GLY A 1131 -52.94 0.53 -29.78
N TRP A 1132 -51.75 0.28 -30.30
CA TRP A 1132 -50.50 0.44 -29.57
C TRP A 1132 -49.50 1.24 -30.40
N LEU A 1133 -48.75 2.14 -29.76
CA LEU A 1133 -47.52 2.70 -30.30
C LEU A 1133 -46.38 1.77 -29.99
N ARG A 1134 -45.66 1.37 -31.04
CA ARG A 1134 -44.46 0.56 -30.93
C ARG A 1134 -43.31 1.32 -31.58
N LEU A 1135 -42.20 1.45 -30.87
CA LEU A 1135 -40.97 1.98 -31.44
C LEU A 1135 -40.24 0.82 -32.12
N ASP A 1136 -40.02 0.91 -33.43
CA ASP A 1136 -39.30 -0.10 -34.20
C ASP A 1136 -37.90 0.44 -34.57
N GLY A 1137 -36.90 -0.45 -34.66
CA GLY A 1137 -35.63 -0.11 -35.31
C GLY A 1137 -35.85 0.08 -36.82
N GLU A 1138 -35.07 0.96 -37.46
CA GLU A 1138 -35.10 1.12 -38.92
C GLU A 1138 -34.62 -0.14 -39.68
#